data_AF-A0A1V6CX75-F1
#
_entry.id   AF-A0A1V6CX75-F1
#
_cell.length_a   1.000
_cell.length_b   1.000
_cell.length_c   1.000
_cell.angle_alpha   90.00
_cell.angle_beta   90.00
_cell.angle_gamma   90.00
#
_symmetry.space_group_name_H-M   'P 1'
#
loop_
_entity.id
_entity.type
_entity.pdbx_description
1 polymer ?
#
loop_
_entity_poly.entity_id
_entity_poly.type
_entity_poly.pdbx_seq_one_letter_code
_entity_poly.pdbx_strand_id
1 'polypeptide(L)'
;MKRLFLTCLIILMVAPVALALNCPKCKKPVPEGSKFCPECGTKFRFGCGKCKQEVPFGSKFCPNCGTKMNWPGQDEKGEPGKVEPAAPAPPAGGGSMSAADLFQVASPAVAKIVVKDKNGHPCGQGSGFFVSLDGLLVTNYHVVNNAYTAAAEVEGKECPVEGFCAFNAQQDLALLKVKIDKPAVLRVSASEPPKVGTKVFAIGSPVGQTNTLSEGLVSGLRKMNDRDLIQTTAPISPGSSGGPLMTSDAVVIGVNTLGGNAAIVQNINFAVPASMVLKLIESKKPVQAFPVPAVRNMPVPPRPVEPALPKLTDAFDEAVVKGIAKAVEFLWSQQKEDGSWGPFNMPNIGQFPAGPTALACYALLESGVSIKEARMAKALRWLSREDTDKRTYSLAMRCCVWAAVLHEDPDSEYGKQLEKDCERLIRAGAEGCYTYDVDAKGRITDNSNSQYGLLGVWTSTSAPRIEVPSKYWDVVMQHWIKSQNRDGGWGYAGFHRPASYPSMTVAGLASLFVCVDNLGADRFTRCTGDTDIKAIRDGLKWLEDSMAQLGLDSTIEQGGRIMRMPLDTYYLFGVERVALASGYKYFGKVDWYRVGATAVLQRQQPNGSAWMGGWGDATVSTAYALLFLARGRHPILFNKLQHDGDWRNRPRDLAMLTRWMSKAFEKPVNWQIVHFGISSDQWHDAPVLYISGSKDPKFTDEQAESLRQFVYQGGTIFSCTECNGGAFRQAMQKLYAKIFPGSPMTPCRADHEVFKAYYTVPRTALQEVNNGARPLAFHCDYDLPLCWQARRWTAQKWTFELAANIGVYVNGLDMLRPRGTNHWPEKIPVPNGQDLKIVRLKHSGNCDPEPLAYERLARLMAAHAKANLTVTGPVEISSLGGQQAKLASLVGVGKLELGPAEQTAIREFVNKGGTLLVEAVGGNREFAESARQTLAKLFPQSPLRPISVSAPPMGLSQCPIQRVKYRSKTTVRLGNMRTPNLQTVVLKDASDGSRTAVIFSAEDISCALLALEGAALDGYAADSAYAVMRNIILWAGK
;
A
#
# COMPACT_ATOMS: atom_id res chain seq x y z
N MET A 1 -8.68 -7.89 54.69
CA MET A 1 -9.68 -6.81 54.65
C MET A 1 -10.48 -6.96 53.36
N LYS A 2 -11.49 -7.85 53.32
CA LYS A 2 -12.95 -7.58 53.42
C LYS A 2 -13.42 -6.49 52.43
N ARG A 3 -14.11 -6.85 51.33
CA ARG A 3 -15.58 -7.05 51.19
C ARG A 3 -16.35 -5.73 51.34
N LEU A 4 -16.97 -5.25 50.25
CA LEU A 4 -18.41 -5.37 49.93
C LEU A 4 -19.26 -4.33 50.67
N PHE A 5 -20.13 -3.65 49.90
CA PHE A 5 -21.53 -3.34 50.25
C PHE A 5 -21.74 -2.22 51.29
N LEU A 6 -22.78 -1.38 51.28
CA LEU A 6 -23.98 -1.18 50.47
C LEU A 6 -24.70 -0.01 51.19
N THR A 7 -25.45 0.83 50.46
CA THR A 7 -26.67 1.56 50.94
C THR A 7 -26.47 2.66 52.02
N CYS A 8 -27.18 3.81 52.03
CA CYS A 8 -28.55 4.12 51.63
C CYS A 8 -28.79 5.66 51.65
N LEU A 9 -29.59 6.18 50.68
CA LEU A 9 -30.68 7.19 50.81
C LEU A 9 -30.35 8.64 51.30
N ILE A 10 -30.78 9.80 50.74
CA ILE A 10 -31.75 10.32 49.73
C ILE A 10 -31.29 11.77 49.33
N ILE A 11 -31.80 12.30 48.20
CA ILE A 11 -31.97 13.73 47.77
C ILE A 11 -30.77 14.31 46.97
N LEU A 12 -30.83 14.71 45.69
CA LEU A 12 -31.87 14.87 44.67
C LEU A 12 -31.24 14.83 43.25
N MET A 13 -31.96 14.22 42.31
CA MET A 13 -31.67 14.08 40.87
C MET A 13 -31.89 15.38 40.07
N VAL A 14 -31.14 15.62 38.97
CA VAL A 14 -31.65 16.11 37.66
C VAL A 14 -30.67 15.78 36.51
N ALA A 15 -31.18 15.15 35.46
CA ALA A 15 -30.59 15.05 34.10
C ALA A 15 -31.24 16.11 33.17
N PRO A 16 -30.63 16.54 32.05
CA PRO A 16 -31.40 17.00 30.91
C PRO A 16 -31.61 15.83 29.95
N VAL A 17 -32.67 15.06 30.20
CA VAL A 17 -33.42 14.41 29.12
C VAL A 17 -33.90 15.54 28.21
N ALA A 18 -33.72 15.42 26.90
CA ALA A 18 -34.41 16.27 25.94
C ALA A 18 -35.93 16.12 26.15
N LEU A 19 -36.54 17.06 26.88
CA LEU A 19 -37.99 17.14 27.00
C LEU A 19 -38.53 17.57 25.64
N ALA A 20 -38.97 16.61 24.83
CA ALA A 20 -40.03 16.89 23.88
C ALA A 20 -41.23 17.42 24.69
N LEU A 21 -41.52 18.72 24.58
CA LEU A 21 -42.67 19.32 25.25
C LEU A 21 -43.93 18.76 24.60
N ASN A 22 -44.44 17.71 25.24
CA ASN A 22 -45.73 17.14 24.92
C ASN A 22 -46.84 18.04 25.46
N CYS A 23 -47.94 18.19 24.73
CA CYS A 23 -49.10 18.92 25.20
C CYS A 23 -49.55 18.39 26.58
N PRO A 24 -49.77 19.23 27.61
CA PRO A 24 -50.07 18.76 28.96
C PRO A 24 -51.42 18.03 29.08
N LYS A 25 -52.32 18.18 28.09
CA LYS A 25 -53.64 17.53 28.06
C LYS A 25 -53.69 16.22 27.26
N CYS A 26 -52.89 16.06 26.20
CA CYS A 26 -52.94 14.88 25.31
C CYS A 26 -51.60 14.16 25.07
N LYS A 27 -50.53 14.64 25.70
CA LYS A 27 -49.21 14.00 25.78
C LYS A 27 -48.49 13.71 24.44
N LYS A 28 -48.83 14.40 23.32
CA LYS A 28 -48.11 14.31 22.02
C LYS A 28 -47.14 15.48 21.76
N PRO A 29 -46.09 15.32 20.92
CA PRO A 29 -45.04 16.32 20.67
C PRO A 29 -45.52 17.52 19.83
N VAL A 30 -44.94 18.71 20.02
CA VAL A 30 -45.26 19.95 19.28
C VAL A 30 -44.04 20.44 18.47
N PRO A 31 -44.18 20.97 17.24
CA PRO A 31 -43.06 21.41 16.40
C PRO A 31 -42.22 22.57 16.98
N GLU A 32 -40.96 22.67 16.54
CA GLU A 32 -40.01 23.77 16.82
C GLU A 32 -40.30 25.00 15.95
N GLY A 33 -40.28 26.22 16.52
CA GLY A 33 -40.41 27.49 15.77
C GLY A 33 -41.40 28.54 16.27
N SER A 34 -41.93 28.47 17.49
CA SER A 34 -42.90 29.47 17.97
C SER A 34 -42.28 30.79 18.43
N LYS A 35 -42.86 31.91 17.99
CA LYS A 35 -42.46 33.27 18.40
C LYS A 35 -43.29 33.78 19.60
N PHE A 36 -42.68 34.69 20.36
CA PHE A 36 -43.20 35.27 21.61
C PHE A 36 -43.42 36.78 21.42
N CYS A 37 -44.33 37.39 22.18
CA CYS A 37 -44.34 38.84 22.39
C CYS A 37 -43.01 39.26 23.04
N PRO A 38 -42.25 40.21 22.48
CA PRO A 38 -40.96 40.60 23.01
C PRO A 38 -41.03 41.36 24.36
N GLU A 39 -42.16 42.00 24.68
CA GLU A 39 -42.30 42.78 25.92
C GLU A 39 -42.78 41.95 27.12
N CYS A 40 -43.74 41.03 26.95
CA CYS A 40 -44.34 40.30 28.08
C CYS A 40 -44.17 38.77 27.99
N GLY A 41 -43.49 38.26 26.96
CA GLY A 41 -43.22 36.83 26.80
C GLY A 41 -44.44 35.96 26.47
N THR A 42 -45.59 36.55 26.14
CA THR A 42 -46.79 35.80 25.75
C THR A 42 -46.51 35.00 24.48
N LYS A 43 -46.69 33.67 24.53
CA LYS A 43 -46.43 32.74 23.42
C LYS A 43 -47.59 32.73 22.43
N PHE A 44 -47.29 32.92 21.15
CA PHE A 44 -48.24 32.68 20.06
C PHE A 44 -47.87 31.36 19.36
N ARG A 45 -48.72 30.33 19.45
CA ARG A 45 -48.55 29.04 18.76
C ARG A 45 -49.84 28.61 18.07
N PHE A 46 -49.69 28.07 16.87
CA PHE A 46 -50.69 27.30 16.14
C PHE A 46 -51.16 26.11 16.98
N GLY A 47 -52.47 25.97 17.17
CA GLY A 47 -53.06 24.90 17.97
C GLY A 47 -52.84 23.52 17.33
N CYS A 48 -52.53 22.52 18.16
CA CYS A 48 -52.81 21.12 17.83
C CYS A 48 -54.34 21.00 17.78
N GLY A 49 -54.94 20.88 16.59
CA GLY A 49 -56.35 21.13 16.24
C GLY A 49 -57.47 20.34 16.96
N LYS A 50 -57.42 20.14 18.28
CA LYS A 50 -58.51 19.57 19.10
C LYS A 50 -58.80 20.32 20.41
N CYS A 51 -58.07 21.38 20.76
CA CYS A 51 -58.34 22.21 21.95
C CYS A 51 -58.91 23.56 21.51
N LYS A 52 -60.22 23.76 21.59
CA LYS A 52 -60.92 24.95 21.06
C LYS A 52 -60.82 26.20 21.97
N GLN A 53 -59.64 26.79 22.11
CA GLN A 53 -59.51 28.23 22.37
C GLN A 53 -58.34 28.78 21.54
N GLU A 54 -58.67 29.63 20.57
CA GLU A 54 -57.75 30.21 19.58
C GLU A 54 -57.54 31.70 19.85
N VAL A 55 -56.34 32.22 19.55
CA VAL A 55 -56.13 33.65 19.27
C VAL A 55 -55.54 33.75 17.85
N PRO A 56 -56.10 34.56 16.94
CA PRO A 56 -55.67 34.57 15.54
C PRO A 56 -54.27 35.16 15.33
N PHE A 57 -53.53 34.62 14.38
CA PHE A 57 -52.30 35.21 13.85
C PHE A 57 -52.67 36.47 13.03
N GLY A 58 -52.00 37.61 13.27
CA GLY A 58 -52.24 38.87 12.55
C GLY A 58 -52.95 40.00 13.32
N SER A 59 -53.08 39.93 14.66
CA SER A 59 -53.59 41.06 15.45
C SER A 59 -52.61 42.25 15.43
N LYS A 60 -53.12 43.48 15.30
CA LYS A 60 -52.32 44.73 15.32
C LYS A 60 -51.65 45.00 16.67
N PHE A 61 -52.22 44.50 17.77
CA PHE A 61 -51.69 44.67 19.12
C PHE A 61 -51.74 43.35 19.90
N CYS A 62 -50.84 43.19 20.87
CA CYS A 62 -50.82 42.07 21.81
C CYS A 62 -51.99 42.20 22.80
N PRO A 63 -52.89 41.22 22.92
CA PRO A 63 -54.08 41.34 23.78
C PRO A 63 -53.76 41.30 25.27
N ASN A 64 -52.55 40.87 25.67
CA ASN A 64 -52.15 40.79 27.07
C ASN A 64 -51.48 42.07 27.61
N CYS A 65 -50.80 42.84 26.75
CA CYS A 65 -50.04 44.03 27.17
C CYS A 65 -50.18 45.25 26.26
N GLY A 66 -50.97 45.15 25.18
CA GLY A 66 -51.28 46.28 24.29
C GLY A 66 -50.18 46.65 23.29
N THR A 67 -49.03 45.98 23.28
CA THR A 67 -47.89 46.29 22.39
C THR A 67 -48.24 46.05 20.91
N LYS A 68 -47.89 46.99 20.02
CA LYS A 68 -48.14 46.88 18.57
C LYS A 68 -47.24 45.81 17.93
N MET A 69 -47.81 44.94 17.10
CA MET A 69 -47.12 43.82 16.45
C MET A 69 -46.90 44.08 14.95
N ASN A 70 -45.66 43.98 14.45
CA ASN A 70 -45.32 44.17 13.03
C ASN A 70 -45.05 42.81 12.35
N TRP A 71 -45.92 42.42 11.41
CA TRP A 71 -45.83 41.16 10.67
C TRP A 71 -45.31 41.37 9.23
N PRO A 72 -44.62 40.40 8.59
CA PRO A 72 -44.10 40.58 7.23
C PRO A 72 -45.24 40.61 6.18
N GLY A 73 -45.22 41.58 5.26
CA GLY A 73 -46.14 41.67 4.10
C GLY A 73 -47.27 42.69 4.21
N GLN A 74 -47.24 43.60 5.18
CA GLN A 74 -48.16 44.73 5.30
C GLN A 74 -47.42 46.06 5.14
N ASP A 75 -48.08 47.08 4.60
CA ASP A 75 -47.55 48.45 4.58
C ASP A 75 -47.60 49.10 5.98
N GLU A 76 -47.11 50.34 6.13
CA GLU A 76 -47.03 51.05 7.41
C GLU A 76 -48.39 51.26 8.11
N LYS A 77 -49.50 50.99 7.41
CA LYS A 77 -50.87 51.08 7.94
C LYS A 77 -51.53 49.70 8.18
N GLY A 78 -50.88 48.59 7.79
CA GLY A 78 -51.29 47.23 8.15
C GLY A 78 -52.21 46.53 7.15
N GLU A 79 -52.24 46.93 5.88
CA GLU A 79 -53.05 46.28 4.83
C GLU A 79 -52.20 45.47 3.83
N PRO A 80 -52.74 44.39 3.21
CA PRO A 80 -52.02 43.62 2.20
C PRO A 80 -51.87 44.43 0.90
N GLY A 81 -50.62 44.71 0.51
CA GLY A 81 -50.27 45.54 -0.64
C GLY A 81 -50.75 44.99 -1.98
N LYS A 82 -51.43 45.84 -2.77
CA LYS A 82 -51.86 45.57 -4.15
C LYS A 82 -50.67 45.54 -5.11
N VAL A 83 -50.66 44.57 -6.01
CA VAL A 83 -49.74 44.50 -7.16
C VAL A 83 -50.32 45.34 -8.30
N GLU A 84 -49.59 46.35 -8.78
CA GLU A 84 -49.91 47.08 -10.02
C GLU A 84 -49.39 46.32 -11.26
N PRO A 85 -50.05 46.46 -12.43
CA PRO A 85 -49.84 45.58 -13.57
C PRO A 85 -48.56 45.89 -14.36
N ALA A 86 -47.95 44.81 -14.88
CA ALA A 86 -46.77 44.82 -15.73
C ALA A 86 -47.01 45.47 -17.10
N ALA A 87 -45.94 46.02 -17.68
CA ALA A 87 -45.86 46.51 -19.07
C ALA A 87 -46.27 45.43 -20.10
N PRO A 88 -46.77 45.81 -21.29
CA PRO A 88 -47.45 44.88 -22.18
C PRO A 88 -46.49 43.86 -22.79
N ALA A 89 -46.95 42.60 -22.85
CA ALA A 89 -46.31 41.51 -23.57
C ALA A 89 -46.36 41.74 -25.10
N PRO A 90 -45.38 41.22 -25.87
CA PRO A 90 -45.52 41.15 -27.32
C PRO A 90 -46.67 40.17 -27.68
N PRO A 91 -47.32 40.37 -28.85
CA PRO A 91 -48.59 39.72 -29.17
C PRO A 91 -48.46 38.21 -29.31
N ALA A 92 -49.50 37.50 -28.84
CA ALA A 92 -49.70 36.08 -29.11
C ALA A 92 -50.05 35.90 -30.60
N GLY A 93 -49.04 35.58 -31.42
CA GLY A 93 -49.18 35.17 -32.80
C GLY A 93 -48.16 34.08 -33.10
N GLY A 94 -48.62 32.91 -33.52
CA GLY A 94 -47.79 31.75 -33.77
C GLY A 94 -46.78 31.96 -34.91
N GLY A 95 -45.52 32.14 -34.54
CA GLY A 95 -44.37 32.00 -35.44
C GLY A 95 -43.18 31.54 -34.62
N SER A 96 -42.62 30.37 -34.92
CA SER A 96 -41.35 29.93 -34.33
C SER A 96 -40.27 30.95 -34.70
N MET A 97 -39.54 31.50 -33.73
CA MET A 97 -38.41 32.37 -34.02
C MET A 97 -37.35 31.58 -34.81
N SER A 98 -36.66 32.25 -35.72
CA SER A 98 -35.45 31.66 -36.30
C SER A 98 -34.37 31.52 -35.22
N ALA A 99 -33.38 30.67 -35.44
CA ALA A 99 -32.25 30.52 -34.52
C ALA A 99 -31.51 31.86 -34.29
N ALA A 100 -31.44 32.71 -35.33
CA ALA A 100 -30.82 34.04 -35.26
C ALA A 100 -31.62 35.01 -34.39
N ASP A 101 -32.94 35.06 -34.57
CA ASP A 101 -33.82 35.93 -33.78
C ASP A 101 -33.84 35.50 -32.31
N LEU A 102 -33.89 34.19 -32.06
CA LEU A 102 -33.84 33.65 -30.70
C LEU A 102 -32.51 34.00 -30.01
N PHE A 103 -31.38 33.90 -30.72
CA PHE A 103 -30.08 34.29 -30.17
C PHE A 103 -30.02 35.78 -29.83
N GLN A 104 -30.50 36.65 -30.73
CA GLN A 104 -30.55 38.10 -30.50
C GLN A 104 -31.39 38.46 -29.26
N VAL A 105 -32.53 37.79 -29.07
CA VAL A 105 -33.41 38.05 -27.92
C VAL A 105 -32.87 37.46 -26.62
N ALA A 106 -32.30 36.24 -26.67
CA ALA A 106 -31.94 35.51 -25.46
C ALA A 106 -30.49 35.74 -24.99
N SER A 107 -29.54 35.98 -25.90
CA SER A 107 -28.12 36.13 -25.56
C SER A 107 -27.82 37.25 -24.55
N PRO A 108 -28.49 38.44 -24.57
CA PRO A 108 -28.26 39.48 -23.58
C PRO A 108 -28.60 39.07 -22.14
N ALA A 109 -29.46 38.06 -21.97
CA ALA A 109 -29.85 37.52 -20.68
C ALA A 109 -28.95 36.37 -20.18
N VAL A 110 -27.99 35.91 -21.00
CA VAL A 110 -27.06 34.83 -20.68
C VAL A 110 -25.69 35.39 -20.30
N ALA A 111 -25.17 34.92 -19.18
CA ALA A 111 -23.87 35.34 -18.65
C ALA A 111 -22.90 34.16 -18.61
N LYS A 112 -21.62 34.46 -18.83
CA LYS A 112 -20.52 33.55 -18.50
C LYS A 112 -20.13 33.76 -17.04
N ILE A 113 -20.12 32.70 -16.26
CA ILE A 113 -19.75 32.75 -14.85
C ILE A 113 -18.28 32.36 -14.73
N VAL A 114 -17.48 33.23 -14.12
CA VAL A 114 -16.08 32.97 -13.79
C VAL A 114 -15.95 32.87 -12.29
N VAL A 115 -15.40 31.77 -11.82
CA VAL A 115 -15.23 31.47 -10.41
C VAL A 115 -13.79 31.74 -10.03
N LYS A 116 -13.55 32.45 -8.91
CA LYS A 116 -12.22 32.87 -8.46
C LYS A 116 -11.87 32.24 -7.11
N ASP A 117 -10.60 31.88 -6.93
CA ASP A 117 -10.06 31.34 -5.69
C ASP A 117 -9.79 32.45 -4.64
N LYS A 118 -9.26 32.07 -3.47
CA LYS A 118 -8.91 33.01 -2.38
C LYS A 118 -7.88 34.08 -2.75
N ASN A 119 -7.13 33.88 -3.83
CA ASN A 119 -6.11 34.79 -4.33
C ASN A 119 -6.64 35.62 -5.52
N GLY A 120 -7.91 35.44 -5.91
CA GLY A 120 -8.53 36.14 -7.03
C GLY A 120 -8.29 35.50 -8.41
N HIS A 121 -7.63 34.32 -8.49
CA HIS A 121 -7.37 33.66 -9.77
C HIS A 121 -8.59 32.87 -10.26
N PRO A 122 -8.93 32.94 -11.56
CA PRO A 122 -9.96 32.09 -12.15
C PRO A 122 -9.65 30.60 -11.95
N CYS A 123 -10.54 29.86 -11.29
CA CYS A 123 -10.39 28.44 -10.97
C CYS A 123 -11.52 27.56 -11.53
N GLY A 124 -12.52 28.17 -12.16
CA GLY A 124 -13.62 27.49 -12.83
C GLY A 124 -14.42 28.44 -13.69
N GLN A 125 -15.25 27.89 -14.59
CA GLN A 125 -16.22 28.66 -15.35
C GLN A 125 -17.46 27.84 -15.70
N GLY A 126 -18.55 28.54 -15.99
CA GLY A 126 -19.79 27.98 -16.51
C GLY A 126 -20.65 29.06 -17.13
N SER A 127 -21.93 28.77 -17.30
CA SER A 127 -22.93 29.69 -17.83
C SER A 127 -24.06 29.92 -16.83
N GLY A 128 -24.82 30.98 -17.01
CA GLY A 128 -26.04 31.24 -16.27
C GLY A 128 -26.94 32.21 -17.02
N PHE A 129 -28.16 32.42 -16.54
CA PHE A 129 -29.09 33.35 -17.16
C PHE A 129 -29.94 34.08 -16.13
N PHE A 130 -30.31 35.32 -16.46
CA PHE A 130 -31.09 36.16 -15.57
C PHE A 130 -32.59 35.84 -15.65
N VAL A 131 -33.23 35.79 -14.48
CA VAL A 131 -34.66 35.53 -14.32
C VAL A 131 -35.40 36.68 -13.65
N SER A 132 -34.70 37.76 -13.28
CA SER A 132 -35.28 38.94 -12.65
C SER A 132 -34.49 40.21 -12.95
N LEU A 133 -35.20 41.33 -13.06
CA LEU A 133 -34.65 42.66 -13.31
C LEU A 133 -33.79 43.19 -12.14
N ASP A 134 -33.91 42.60 -10.95
CA ASP A 134 -33.04 42.90 -9.82
C ASP A 134 -31.71 42.11 -9.87
N GLY A 135 -31.41 41.36 -10.93
CA GLY A 135 -30.12 40.66 -11.08
C GLY A 135 -30.08 39.28 -10.42
N LEU A 136 -31.21 38.58 -10.34
CA LEU A 136 -31.21 37.14 -10.01
C LEU A 136 -30.78 36.31 -11.22
N LEU A 137 -29.76 35.50 -11.03
CA LEU A 137 -29.18 34.65 -12.07
C LEU A 137 -29.23 33.18 -11.65
N VAL A 138 -29.73 32.32 -12.54
CA VAL A 138 -29.77 30.86 -12.37
C VAL A 138 -28.54 30.23 -13.02
N THR A 139 -27.95 29.26 -12.35
CA THR A 139 -26.86 28.42 -12.87
C THR A 139 -26.87 27.04 -12.19
N ASN A 140 -25.89 26.18 -12.51
CA ASN A 140 -25.71 24.94 -11.77
C ASN A 140 -24.95 25.14 -10.46
N TYR A 141 -25.29 24.34 -9.45
CA TYR A 141 -24.59 24.40 -8.16
C TYR A 141 -23.11 24.02 -8.31
N HIS A 142 -22.77 23.01 -9.11
CA HIS A 142 -21.38 22.59 -9.31
C HIS A 142 -20.50 23.66 -9.98
N VAL A 143 -21.09 24.64 -10.68
CA VAL A 143 -20.34 25.75 -11.27
C VAL A 143 -19.82 26.68 -10.19
N VAL A 144 -20.52 26.82 -9.06
CA VAL A 144 -20.26 27.86 -8.05
C VAL A 144 -20.02 27.34 -6.63
N ASN A 145 -20.11 26.03 -6.40
CA ASN A 145 -20.04 25.43 -5.06
C ASN A 145 -18.68 25.58 -4.34
N ASN A 146 -17.61 25.84 -5.08
CA ASN A 146 -16.24 26.01 -4.56
C ASN A 146 -15.71 27.44 -4.74
N ALA A 147 -16.58 28.38 -5.11
CA ALA A 147 -16.20 29.77 -5.32
C ALA A 147 -15.76 30.42 -4.02
N TYR A 148 -14.61 31.10 -4.02
CA TYR A 148 -14.31 32.09 -2.98
C TYR A 148 -14.99 33.43 -3.32
N THR A 149 -14.89 33.83 -4.59
CA THR A 149 -15.71 34.86 -5.23
C THR A 149 -16.12 34.40 -6.64
N ALA A 150 -17.11 35.07 -7.23
CA ALA A 150 -17.50 34.83 -8.61
C ALA A 150 -17.82 36.15 -9.32
N ALA A 151 -17.70 36.14 -10.63
CA ALA A 151 -18.10 37.22 -11.51
C ALA A 151 -18.95 36.69 -12.66
N ALA A 152 -19.96 37.46 -13.05
CA ALA A 152 -20.79 37.19 -14.22
C ALA A 152 -20.38 38.16 -15.33
N GLU A 153 -19.90 37.64 -16.44
CA GLU A 153 -19.56 38.38 -17.65
C GLU A 153 -20.78 38.43 -18.56
N VAL A 154 -21.32 39.64 -18.80
CA VAL A 154 -22.52 39.91 -19.60
C VAL A 154 -22.13 40.91 -20.68
N GLU A 155 -22.32 40.56 -21.97
CA GLU A 155 -21.95 41.41 -23.11
C GLU A 155 -20.49 41.95 -23.04
N GLY A 156 -19.57 41.13 -22.52
CA GLY A 156 -18.15 41.49 -22.36
C GLY A 156 -17.86 42.36 -21.12
N LYS A 157 -18.86 42.68 -20.30
CA LYS A 157 -18.69 43.43 -19.04
C LYS A 157 -18.73 42.49 -17.84
N GLU A 158 -17.71 42.58 -16.97
CA GLU A 158 -17.66 41.83 -15.71
C GLU A 158 -18.54 42.49 -14.63
N CYS A 159 -19.50 41.73 -14.09
CA CYS A 159 -20.38 42.12 -13.00
C CYS A 159 -20.09 41.26 -11.75
N PRO A 160 -19.87 41.86 -10.56
CA PRO A 160 -19.65 41.11 -9.34
C PRO A 160 -20.86 40.25 -8.94
N VAL A 161 -20.62 39.02 -8.50
CA VAL A 161 -21.63 38.17 -7.86
C VAL A 161 -21.57 38.38 -6.35
N GLU A 162 -22.67 38.83 -5.75
CA GLU A 162 -22.77 39.13 -4.32
C GLU A 162 -22.86 37.87 -3.45
N GLY A 163 -23.40 36.78 -4.00
CA GLY A 163 -23.50 35.49 -3.31
C GLY A 163 -24.73 34.68 -3.70
N PHE A 164 -25.13 33.73 -2.85
CA PHE A 164 -26.29 32.85 -3.04
C PHE A 164 -27.56 33.47 -2.47
N CYS A 165 -28.62 33.47 -3.28
CA CYS A 165 -29.99 33.65 -2.84
C CYS A 165 -30.67 32.32 -2.48
N ALA A 166 -30.36 31.25 -3.21
CA ALA A 166 -30.79 29.89 -2.92
C ALA A 166 -29.88 28.90 -3.65
N PHE A 167 -29.80 27.66 -3.18
CA PHE A 167 -29.19 26.58 -3.95
C PHE A 167 -29.85 25.25 -3.60
N ASN A 168 -29.83 24.31 -4.54
CA ASN A 168 -30.22 22.94 -4.34
C ASN A 168 -29.10 22.04 -4.86
N ALA A 169 -28.24 21.58 -3.95
CA ALA A 169 -27.10 20.73 -4.29
C ALA A 169 -27.55 19.37 -4.88
N GLN A 170 -28.71 18.85 -4.46
CA GLN A 170 -29.25 17.60 -4.99
C GLN A 170 -29.69 17.76 -6.44
N GLN A 171 -30.38 18.86 -6.78
CA GLN A 171 -30.85 19.13 -8.14
C GLN A 171 -29.80 19.84 -9.02
N ASP A 172 -28.60 20.10 -8.50
CA ASP A 172 -27.51 20.81 -9.18
C ASP A 172 -27.93 22.21 -9.69
N LEU A 173 -28.62 22.99 -8.87
CA LEU A 173 -29.04 24.35 -9.20
C LEU A 173 -28.59 25.37 -8.15
N ALA A 174 -28.24 26.56 -8.60
CA ALA A 174 -27.93 27.72 -7.77
C ALA A 174 -28.62 28.98 -8.31
N LEU A 175 -29.10 29.81 -7.39
CA LEU A 175 -29.65 31.13 -7.64
C LEU A 175 -28.72 32.16 -7.02
N LEU A 176 -28.08 32.96 -7.86
CA LEU A 176 -27.10 33.96 -7.47
C LEU A 176 -27.70 35.36 -7.54
N LYS A 177 -27.17 36.25 -6.70
CA LYS A 177 -27.39 37.69 -6.83
C LYS A 177 -26.19 38.31 -7.53
N VAL A 178 -26.43 38.95 -8.66
CA VAL A 178 -25.41 39.68 -9.43
C VAL A 178 -25.68 41.17 -9.30
N LYS A 179 -24.63 41.94 -9.06
CA LYS A 179 -24.71 43.40 -9.00
C LYS A 179 -24.72 43.98 -10.41
N ILE A 180 -25.92 44.09 -10.99
CA ILE A 180 -26.17 44.61 -12.34
C ILE A 180 -27.48 45.39 -12.36
N ASP A 181 -27.53 46.50 -13.11
CA ASP A 181 -28.74 47.32 -13.27
C ASP A 181 -29.54 46.86 -14.49
N LYS A 182 -30.81 46.49 -14.28
CA LYS A 182 -31.79 46.10 -15.32
C LYS A 182 -31.25 45.15 -16.40
N PRO A 183 -30.78 43.93 -16.05
CA PRO A 183 -30.37 42.95 -17.05
C PRO A 183 -31.57 42.51 -17.91
N ALA A 184 -31.29 42.06 -19.14
CA ALA A 184 -32.28 41.29 -19.89
C ALA A 184 -32.62 40.00 -19.13
N VAL A 185 -33.88 39.56 -19.18
CA VAL A 185 -34.35 38.39 -18.41
C VAL A 185 -35.04 37.37 -19.32
N LEU A 186 -34.86 36.09 -18.99
CA LEU A 186 -35.58 35.01 -19.65
C LEU A 186 -36.74 34.53 -18.81
N ARG A 187 -37.85 34.22 -19.49
CA ARG A 187 -39.02 33.62 -18.86
C ARG A 187 -38.79 32.13 -18.65
N VAL A 188 -38.95 31.68 -17.41
CA VAL A 188 -38.94 30.24 -17.05
C VAL A 188 -40.35 29.67 -17.21
N SER A 189 -40.46 28.52 -17.89
CA SER A 189 -41.75 27.85 -18.10
C SER A 189 -42.35 27.34 -16.78
N ALA A 190 -43.64 27.60 -16.57
CA ALA A 190 -44.44 27.04 -15.48
C ALA A 190 -45.20 25.76 -15.89
N SER A 191 -45.06 25.33 -17.15
CA SER A 191 -45.75 24.18 -17.71
C SER A 191 -45.00 22.86 -17.46
N GLU A 192 -45.69 21.74 -17.65
CA GLU A 192 -45.10 20.40 -17.60
C GLU A 192 -43.92 20.23 -18.58
N PRO A 193 -43.00 19.29 -18.31
CA PRO A 193 -41.84 19.06 -19.17
C PRO A 193 -42.25 18.81 -20.63
N PRO A 194 -41.46 19.31 -21.61
CA PRO A 194 -41.79 19.25 -23.02
C PRO A 194 -41.90 17.80 -23.53
N LYS A 195 -42.73 17.61 -24.56
CA LYS A 195 -42.87 16.30 -25.22
C LYS A 195 -41.56 15.91 -25.91
N VAL A 196 -41.22 14.62 -25.90
CA VAL A 196 -40.13 14.09 -26.73
C VAL A 196 -40.39 14.46 -28.20
N GLY A 197 -39.35 14.94 -28.88
CA GLY A 197 -39.42 15.51 -30.23
C GLY A 197 -39.58 17.04 -30.28
N THR A 198 -39.75 17.72 -29.13
CA THR A 198 -39.81 19.20 -29.09
C THR A 198 -38.45 19.78 -29.50
N LYS A 199 -38.46 20.72 -30.46
CA LYS A 199 -37.28 21.47 -30.89
C LYS A 199 -36.81 22.43 -29.80
N VAL A 200 -35.52 22.39 -29.50
CA VAL A 200 -34.91 23.14 -28.40
C VAL A 200 -33.59 23.77 -28.79
N PHE A 201 -33.25 24.84 -28.08
CA PHE A 201 -32.02 25.59 -28.25
C PHE A 201 -31.30 25.72 -26.92
N ALA A 202 -29.98 25.55 -26.92
CA ALA A 202 -29.14 25.80 -25.77
C ALA A 202 -28.22 26.99 -26.05
N ILE A 203 -28.12 27.91 -25.10
CA ILE A 203 -27.11 28.98 -25.12
C ILE A 203 -26.19 28.78 -23.93
N GLY A 204 -24.88 28.90 -24.15
CA GLY A 204 -23.88 28.91 -23.08
C GLY A 204 -22.54 29.41 -23.60
N SER A 205 -21.54 29.48 -22.73
CA SER A 205 -20.19 29.94 -23.07
C SER A 205 -19.18 28.80 -22.92
N PRO A 206 -18.93 28.00 -23.98
CA PRO A 206 -17.88 26.97 -24.00
C PRO A 206 -16.50 27.56 -23.71
N VAL A 207 -15.55 26.73 -23.30
CA VAL A 207 -14.18 27.18 -22.97
C VAL A 207 -13.56 28.00 -24.12
N GLY A 208 -13.28 29.28 -23.86
CA GLY A 208 -12.64 30.20 -24.83
C GLY A 208 -13.60 30.92 -25.79
N GLN A 209 -14.92 30.72 -25.65
CA GLN A 209 -15.95 31.40 -26.45
C GLN A 209 -16.99 32.07 -25.53
N THR A 210 -17.67 33.10 -26.01
CA THR A 210 -18.78 33.76 -25.30
C THR A 210 -20.06 33.55 -26.09
N ASN A 211 -21.10 33.02 -25.43
CA ASN A 211 -22.46 32.83 -25.96
C ASN A 211 -22.53 32.09 -27.32
N THR A 212 -22.33 30.78 -27.28
CA THR A 212 -22.59 29.85 -28.40
C THR A 212 -24.03 29.34 -28.35
N LEU A 213 -24.72 29.38 -29.49
CA LEU A 213 -26.03 28.74 -29.70
C LEU A 213 -25.86 27.32 -30.24
N SER A 214 -26.61 26.37 -29.70
CA SER A 214 -26.76 25.03 -30.28
C SER A 214 -28.24 24.63 -30.38
N GLU A 215 -28.58 23.86 -31.42
CA GLU A 215 -29.94 23.41 -31.72
C GLU A 215 -30.04 21.89 -31.55
N GLY A 216 -31.19 21.42 -31.07
CA GLY A 216 -31.49 19.99 -31.01
C GLY A 216 -32.97 19.71 -30.70
N LEU A 217 -33.23 18.50 -30.22
CA LEU A 217 -34.55 18.03 -29.82
C LEU A 217 -34.51 17.45 -28.41
N VAL A 218 -35.63 17.51 -27.69
CA VAL A 218 -35.85 16.69 -26.49
C VAL A 218 -35.90 15.23 -26.93
N SER A 219 -34.87 14.44 -26.62
CA SER A 219 -34.77 13.03 -27.00
C SER A 219 -35.29 12.06 -25.94
N GLY A 220 -35.59 12.55 -24.74
CA GLY A 220 -36.18 11.74 -23.68
C GLY A 220 -36.39 12.51 -22.38
N LEU A 221 -37.26 12.00 -21.53
CA LEU A 221 -37.30 12.35 -20.11
C LEU A 221 -36.69 11.18 -19.34
N ARG A 222 -35.77 11.47 -18.41
CA ARG A 222 -35.01 10.45 -17.66
C ARG A 222 -35.10 10.73 -16.18
N LYS A 223 -35.13 9.67 -15.38
CA LYS A 223 -34.93 9.74 -13.93
C LYS A 223 -33.60 9.08 -13.60
N MET A 224 -32.62 9.85 -13.13
CA MET A 224 -31.28 9.37 -12.78
C MET A 224 -30.91 9.85 -11.37
N ASN A 225 -30.58 8.92 -10.48
CA ASN A 225 -30.23 9.21 -9.07
C ASN A 225 -31.30 10.09 -8.37
N ASP A 226 -32.59 9.74 -8.55
CA ASP A 226 -33.75 10.50 -8.04
C ASP A 226 -33.88 11.94 -8.56
N ARG A 227 -33.25 12.26 -9.69
CA ARG A 227 -33.41 13.53 -10.39
C ARG A 227 -34.15 13.33 -11.71
N ASP A 228 -35.15 14.16 -11.93
CA ASP A 228 -35.81 14.28 -13.23
C ASP A 228 -34.92 15.12 -14.15
N LEU A 229 -34.63 14.62 -15.35
CA LEU A 229 -33.77 15.25 -16.33
C LEU A 229 -34.43 15.25 -17.71
N ILE A 230 -34.26 16.35 -18.44
CA ILE A 230 -34.58 16.46 -19.86
C ILE A 230 -33.34 15.99 -20.62
N GLN A 231 -33.46 14.90 -21.39
CA GLN A 231 -32.42 14.47 -22.33
C GLN A 231 -32.59 15.24 -23.65
N THR A 232 -31.50 15.82 -24.17
CA THR A 232 -31.50 16.63 -25.38
C THR A 232 -30.38 16.21 -26.33
N THR A 233 -30.63 16.33 -27.64
CA THR A 233 -29.60 16.17 -28.67
C THR A 233 -28.82 17.45 -28.94
N ALA A 234 -29.27 18.60 -28.41
CA ALA A 234 -28.55 19.87 -28.56
C ALA A 234 -27.14 19.70 -28.00
N PRO A 235 -26.07 19.98 -28.77
CA PRO A 235 -24.70 19.86 -28.29
C PRO A 235 -24.47 20.76 -27.06
N ILE A 236 -23.99 20.16 -25.96
CA ILE A 236 -23.60 20.86 -24.73
C ILE A 236 -22.15 20.50 -24.43
N SER A 237 -21.27 21.49 -24.38
CA SER A 237 -19.83 21.31 -24.13
C SER A 237 -19.43 21.84 -22.75
N PRO A 238 -18.25 21.47 -22.22
CA PRO A 238 -17.70 22.08 -21.01
C PRO A 238 -17.71 23.62 -21.10
N GLY A 239 -18.29 24.27 -20.10
CA GLY A 239 -18.53 25.73 -20.06
C GLY A 239 -20.00 26.13 -20.30
N SER A 240 -20.78 25.33 -21.04
CA SER A 240 -22.22 25.59 -21.28
C SER A 240 -23.13 25.17 -20.12
N SER A 241 -22.61 24.43 -19.14
CA SER A 241 -23.33 24.05 -17.91
C SER A 241 -23.85 25.29 -17.18
N GLY A 242 -25.13 25.27 -16.82
CA GLY A 242 -25.83 26.36 -16.15
C GLY A 242 -26.54 27.32 -17.10
N GLY A 243 -26.29 27.24 -18.42
CA GLY A 243 -27.01 28.01 -19.43
C GLY A 243 -28.44 27.50 -19.66
N PRO A 244 -29.31 28.30 -20.30
CA PRO A 244 -30.70 27.92 -20.53
C PRO A 244 -30.85 26.90 -21.67
N LEU A 245 -31.78 25.96 -21.49
CA LEU A 245 -32.40 25.17 -22.57
C LEU A 245 -33.78 25.76 -22.85
N MET A 246 -34.06 26.14 -24.09
CA MET A 246 -35.24 26.92 -24.47
C MET A 246 -36.00 26.33 -25.65
N THR A 247 -37.29 26.63 -25.73
CA THR A 247 -38.14 26.40 -26.91
C THR A 247 -37.96 27.51 -27.96
N SER A 248 -38.56 27.35 -29.14
CA SER A 248 -38.43 28.30 -30.28
C SER A 248 -39.06 29.67 -30.07
N ASP A 249 -39.66 29.92 -28.91
CA ASP A 249 -40.23 31.18 -28.44
C ASP A 249 -39.40 31.80 -27.31
N ALA A 250 -38.15 31.35 -27.12
CA ALA A 250 -37.20 31.79 -26.09
C ALA A 250 -37.67 31.57 -24.64
N VAL A 251 -38.56 30.61 -24.41
CA VAL A 251 -39.00 30.21 -23.05
C VAL A 251 -38.09 29.10 -22.51
N VAL A 252 -37.57 29.29 -21.29
CA VAL A 252 -36.67 28.34 -20.62
C VAL A 252 -37.45 27.14 -20.09
N ILE A 253 -37.10 25.95 -20.59
CA ILE A 253 -37.67 24.67 -20.18
C ILE A 253 -36.70 23.86 -19.29
N GLY A 254 -35.43 24.25 -19.21
CA GLY A 254 -34.46 23.64 -18.30
C GLY A 254 -33.11 24.35 -18.25
N VAL A 255 -32.21 23.84 -17.40
CA VAL A 255 -30.84 24.34 -17.20
C VAL A 255 -29.85 23.27 -17.63
N ASN A 256 -29.02 23.59 -18.62
CA ASN A 256 -28.04 22.67 -19.22
C ASN A 256 -27.10 22.08 -18.17
N THR A 257 -26.92 20.75 -18.15
CA THR A 257 -26.03 20.05 -17.21
C THR A 257 -25.40 18.81 -17.85
N LEU A 258 -24.30 18.32 -17.30
CA LEU A 258 -23.66 17.09 -17.75
C LEU A 258 -24.15 15.91 -16.88
N GLY A 259 -24.85 14.95 -17.50
CA GLY A 259 -25.17 13.67 -16.87
C GLY A 259 -23.89 12.84 -16.68
N GLY A 260 -23.73 12.22 -15.50
CA GLY A 260 -22.58 11.34 -15.23
C GLY A 260 -22.40 10.23 -16.27
N ASN A 261 -21.14 9.90 -16.60
CA ASN A 261 -20.68 8.93 -17.62
C ASN A 261 -21.24 9.08 -19.05
N ALA A 262 -22.05 10.10 -19.34
CA ALA A 262 -22.64 10.32 -20.67
C ALA A 262 -21.66 10.92 -21.69
N ALA A 263 -20.47 11.34 -21.27
CA ALA A 263 -19.40 11.83 -22.15
C ALA A 263 -18.86 10.77 -23.15
N ILE A 264 -19.42 9.55 -23.13
CA ILE A 264 -19.04 8.41 -23.96
C ILE A 264 -20.01 8.23 -25.16
N VAL A 265 -21.18 8.89 -25.18
CA VAL A 265 -22.17 8.74 -26.26
C VAL A 265 -22.44 10.09 -26.94
N GLN A 266 -22.15 10.19 -28.24
CA GLN A 266 -22.46 11.39 -29.02
C GLN A 266 -23.98 11.68 -29.02
N ASN A 267 -24.36 12.96 -28.94
CA ASN A 267 -25.75 13.44 -28.97
C ASN A 267 -26.67 13.03 -27.79
N ILE A 268 -26.11 12.70 -26.62
CA ILE A 268 -26.86 12.50 -25.37
C ILE A 268 -26.43 13.54 -24.33
N ASN A 269 -27.18 14.64 -24.24
CA ASN A 269 -26.97 15.71 -23.25
C ASN A 269 -28.17 15.84 -22.31
N PHE A 270 -28.03 16.60 -21.22
CA PHE A 270 -29.07 16.71 -20.19
C PHE A 270 -29.33 18.15 -19.76
N ALA A 271 -30.54 18.40 -19.26
CA ALA A 271 -30.92 19.64 -18.59
C ALA A 271 -31.80 19.36 -17.37
N VAL A 272 -31.63 20.15 -16.31
CA VAL A 272 -32.50 20.13 -15.12
C VAL A 272 -33.81 20.84 -15.46
N PRO A 273 -35.00 20.24 -15.24
CA PRO A 273 -36.28 20.82 -15.65
C PRO A 273 -36.59 22.18 -15.00
N ALA A 274 -37.30 23.04 -15.74
CA ALA A 274 -37.75 24.36 -15.29
C ALA A 274 -38.58 24.33 -13.98
N SER A 275 -39.32 23.24 -13.73
CA SER A 275 -40.06 23.05 -12.48
C SER A 275 -39.16 23.07 -11.23
N MET A 276 -37.91 22.61 -11.34
CA MET A 276 -36.93 22.68 -10.25
C MET A 276 -36.34 24.09 -10.10
N VAL A 277 -36.23 24.84 -11.21
CA VAL A 277 -35.82 26.25 -11.19
C VAL A 277 -36.86 27.11 -10.48
N LEU A 278 -38.15 26.89 -10.73
CA LEU A 278 -39.23 27.61 -10.04
C LEU A 278 -39.22 27.34 -8.54
N LYS A 279 -39.11 26.07 -8.12
CA LYS A 279 -38.95 25.70 -6.70
C LYS A 279 -37.72 26.36 -6.06
N LEU A 280 -36.62 26.49 -6.81
CA LEU A 280 -35.42 27.18 -6.35
C LEU A 280 -35.68 28.67 -6.13
N ILE A 281 -36.35 29.33 -7.07
CA ILE A 281 -36.72 30.76 -6.98
C ILE A 281 -37.66 31.00 -5.78
N GLU A 282 -38.64 30.12 -5.55
CA GLU A 282 -39.53 30.18 -4.39
C GLU A 282 -38.78 30.03 -3.05
N SER A 283 -37.66 29.31 -3.05
CA SER A 283 -36.82 29.12 -1.87
C SER A 283 -35.82 30.26 -1.59
N LYS A 284 -35.89 31.37 -2.35
CA LYS A 284 -35.01 32.54 -2.22
C LYS A 284 -34.97 33.06 -0.78
N LYS A 285 -33.75 33.29 -0.30
CA LYS A 285 -33.41 33.93 0.97
C LYS A 285 -32.60 35.21 0.72
N PRO A 286 -32.40 36.07 1.73
CA PRO A 286 -31.42 37.15 1.65
C PRO A 286 -30.04 36.63 1.22
N VAL A 287 -29.29 37.46 0.49
CA VAL A 287 -27.99 37.08 -0.08
C VAL A 287 -27.04 36.59 1.02
N GLN A 288 -26.49 35.40 0.82
CA GLN A 288 -25.46 34.81 1.66
C GLN A 288 -24.15 34.78 0.88
N ALA A 289 -23.06 35.21 1.50
CA ALA A 289 -21.72 35.09 0.90
C ALA A 289 -21.42 33.63 0.53
N PHE A 290 -20.53 33.42 -0.44
CA PHE A 290 -20.07 32.08 -0.78
C PHE A 290 -19.54 31.37 0.47
N PRO A 291 -19.96 30.12 0.75
CA PRO A 291 -19.43 29.38 1.88
C PRO A 291 -17.94 29.12 1.61
N VAL A 292 -17.07 29.59 2.51
CA VAL A 292 -15.64 29.24 2.49
C VAL A 292 -15.55 27.71 2.45
N PRO A 293 -14.84 27.08 1.48
CA PRO A 293 -14.76 25.64 1.42
C PRO A 293 -14.14 25.09 2.71
N ALA A 294 -14.97 24.58 3.62
CA ALA A 294 -14.51 23.65 4.61
C ALA A 294 -13.96 22.45 3.83
N VAL A 295 -12.72 22.06 4.12
CA VAL A 295 -12.14 20.81 3.62
C VAL A 295 -13.14 19.70 3.92
N ARG A 296 -13.88 19.25 2.90
CA ARG A 296 -14.95 18.28 3.10
C ARG A 296 -14.30 16.92 3.30
N ASN A 297 -14.03 16.58 4.56
CA ASN A 297 -13.86 15.20 4.98
C ASN A 297 -15.23 14.52 4.84
N MET A 298 -15.62 14.14 3.61
CA MET A 298 -16.76 13.25 3.43
C MET A 298 -16.35 11.84 3.87
N PRO A 299 -17.04 11.23 4.85
CA PRO A 299 -16.70 9.89 5.29
C PRO A 299 -16.94 8.90 4.14
N VAL A 300 -15.92 8.10 3.81
CA VAL A 300 -16.05 6.99 2.86
C VAL A 300 -16.78 5.84 3.58
N PRO A 301 -17.74 5.14 2.93
CA PRO A 301 -18.42 4.02 3.57
C PRO A 301 -17.40 2.94 4.02
N PRO A 302 -17.49 2.43 5.26
CA PRO A 302 -16.55 1.43 5.76
C PRO A 302 -16.65 0.13 4.98
N ARG A 303 -15.52 -0.58 4.88
CA ARG A 303 -15.45 -1.88 4.21
C ARG A 303 -16.25 -2.95 4.96
N PRO A 304 -17.04 -3.81 4.26
CA PRO A 304 -17.61 -5.02 4.86
C PRO A 304 -16.52 -5.95 5.40
N VAL A 305 -16.83 -6.72 6.44
CA VAL A 305 -15.87 -7.66 7.05
C VAL A 305 -15.44 -8.70 6.00
N GLU A 306 -14.13 -8.76 5.73
CA GLU A 306 -13.57 -9.71 4.78
C GLU A 306 -13.27 -11.07 5.40
N PRO A 307 -13.26 -12.16 4.60
CA PRO A 307 -12.72 -13.43 5.04
C PRO A 307 -11.27 -13.30 5.52
N ALA A 308 -10.87 -14.18 6.43
CA ALA A 308 -9.51 -14.19 6.95
C ALA A 308 -8.48 -14.35 5.81
N LEU A 309 -7.43 -13.53 5.86
CA LEU A 309 -6.35 -13.59 4.87
C LEU A 309 -5.63 -14.95 4.93
N PRO A 310 -5.15 -15.46 3.78
CA PRO A 310 -4.32 -16.65 3.77
C PRO A 310 -3.05 -16.42 4.59
N LYS A 311 -2.56 -17.51 5.19
CA LYS A 311 -1.32 -17.48 5.97
C LYS A 311 -0.11 -17.48 5.04
N LEU A 312 0.94 -16.77 5.46
CA LEU A 312 2.22 -16.74 4.75
C LEU A 312 2.88 -18.12 4.87
N THR A 313 2.93 -18.85 3.77
CA THR A 313 3.40 -20.24 3.69
C THR A 313 4.01 -20.48 2.31
N ASP A 314 4.80 -21.54 2.16
CA ASP A 314 5.32 -21.94 0.84
C ASP A 314 4.19 -22.19 -0.17
N ALA A 315 3.03 -22.69 0.29
CA ALA A 315 1.85 -22.87 -0.55
C ALA A 315 1.25 -21.54 -1.05
N PHE A 316 1.28 -20.49 -0.23
CA PHE A 316 0.87 -19.15 -0.67
C PHE A 316 1.81 -18.62 -1.74
N ASP A 317 3.12 -18.77 -1.54
CA ASP A 317 4.14 -18.37 -2.50
C ASP A 317 4.02 -19.13 -3.83
N GLU A 318 3.82 -20.45 -3.78
CA GLU A 318 3.55 -21.27 -4.98
C GLU A 318 2.32 -20.78 -5.75
N ALA A 319 1.27 -20.35 -5.04
CA ALA A 319 0.07 -19.79 -5.67
C ALA A 319 0.39 -18.46 -6.38
N VAL A 320 1.25 -17.61 -5.78
CA VAL A 320 1.74 -16.39 -6.43
C VAL A 320 2.55 -16.72 -7.68
N VAL A 321 3.49 -17.66 -7.61
CA VAL A 321 4.32 -18.09 -8.76
C VAL A 321 3.44 -18.60 -9.91
N LYS A 322 2.43 -19.42 -9.60
CA LYS A 322 1.45 -19.89 -10.60
C LYS A 322 0.66 -18.72 -11.20
N GLY A 323 0.28 -17.74 -10.38
CA GLY A 323 -0.39 -16.52 -10.83
C GLY A 323 0.45 -15.69 -11.79
N ILE A 324 1.74 -15.50 -11.48
CA ILE A 324 2.73 -14.82 -12.33
C ILE A 324 2.84 -15.54 -13.68
N ALA A 325 3.03 -16.86 -13.67
CA ALA A 325 3.16 -17.65 -14.91
C ALA A 325 1.94 -17.50 -15.82
N LYS A 326 0.72 -17.56 -15.24
CA LYS A 326 -0.53 -17.34 -16.00
C LYS A 326 -0.63 -15.93 -16.58
N ALA A 327 -0.21 -14.90 -15.84
CA ALA A 327 -0.22 -13.52 -16.33
C ALA A 327 0.79 -13.30 -17.47
N VAL A 328 1.97 -13.91 -17.39
CA VAL A 328 2.98 -13.91 -18.46
C VAL A 328 2.43 -14.56 -19.73
N GLU A 329 1.83 -15.75 -19.62
CA GLU A 329 1.22 -16.43 -20.76
C GLU A 329 0.07 -15.64 -21.37
N PHE A 330 -0.77 -15.01 -20.53
CA PHE A 330 -1.81 -14.11 -21.01
C PHE A 330 -1.22 -12.96 -21.83
N LEU A 331 -0.23 -12.24 -21.31
CA LEU A 331 0.39 -11.13 -22.06
C LEU A 331 0.94 -11.61 -23.39
N TRP A 332 1.62 -12.77 -23.44
CA TRP A 332 2.09 -13.32 -24.71
C TRP A 332 0.97 -13.65 -25.70
N SER A 333 -0.17 -14.15 -25.21
CA SER A 333 -1.34 -14.42 -26.06
C SER A 333 -1.95 -13.15 -26.68
N GLN A 334 -1.68 -11.98 -26.09
CA GLN A 334 -2.16 -10.68 -26.59
C GLN A 334 -1.17 -9.99 -27.53
N GLN A 335 0.06 -10.52 -27.70
CA GLN A 335 1.04 -9.94 -28.61
C GLN A 335 0.58 -10.10 -30.06
N LYS A 336 0.60 -9.00 -30.82
CA LYS A 336 0.27 -8.99 -32.25
C LYS A 336 1.43 -9.53 -33.10
N GLU A 337 1.13 -9.85 -34.35
CA GLU A 337 2.12 -10.32 -35.33
C GLU A 337 3.24 -9.31 -35.62
N ASP A 338 3.07 -8.01 -35.36
CA ASP A 338 4.13 -7.01 -35.51
C ASP A 338 5.07 -6.95 -34.29
N GLY A 339 4.73 -7.65 -33.19
CA GLY A 339 5.45 -7.64 -31.93
C GLY A 339 4.90 -6.68 -30.88
N SER A 340 3.89 -5.87 -31.22
CA SER A 340 3.27 -4.89 -30.32
C SER A 340 2.08 -5.47 -29.54
N TRP A 341 1.60 -4.72 -28.54
CA TRP A 341 0.29 -4.95 -27.92
C TRP A 341 -0.79 -3.99 -28.44
N GLY A 342 -0.51 -3.33 -29.56
CA GLY A 342 -1.37 -2.31 -30.14
C GLY A 342 -1.50 -1.03 -29.32
N PRO A 343 -2.20 -0.04 -29.87
CA PRO A 343 -2.44 1.22 -29.19
C PRO A 343 -3.56 1.10 -28.16
N PHE A 344 -3.46 1.88 -27.09
CA PHE A 344 -4.59 2.11 -26.18
C PHE A 344 -5.24 3.44 -26.52
N ASN A 345 -6.57 3.47 -26.61
CA ASN A 345 -7.31 4.68 -26.92
C ASN A 345 -8.14 5.12 -25.72
N MET A 346 -7.86 6.31 -25.20
CA MET A 346 -8.68 6.92 -24.16
C MET A 346 -9.63 7.96 -24.74
N PRO A 347 -10.94 7.89 -24.42
CA PRO A 347 -11.89 8.94 -24.78
C PRO A 347 -11.41 10.32 -24.31
N ASN A 348 -11.47 11.33 -25.18
CA ASN A 348 -11.13 12.74 -24.92
C ASN A 348 -9.65 13.05 -24.59
N ILE A 349 -8.78 12.04 -24.52
CA ILE A 349 -7.33 12.21 -24.30
C ILE A 349 -6.55 11.79 -25.56
N GLY A 350 -7.06 10.79 -26.28
CA GLY A 350 -6.54 10.27 -27.54
C GLY A 350 -5.74 8.99 -27.38
N GLN A 351 -4.96 8.67 -28.41
CA GLN A 351 -4.27 7.39 -28.54
C GLN A 351 -2.90 7.41 -27.86
N PHE A 352 -2.51 6.23 -27.36
CA PHE A 352 -1.21 5.89 -26.78
C PHE A 352 -0.60 4.76 -27.63
N PRO A 353 0.11 5.08 -28.73
CA PRO A 353 0.67 4.07 -29.64
C PRO A 353 1.62 3.07 -28.99
N ALA A 354 2.62 3.54 -28.25
CA ALA A 354 3.68 2.70 -27.67
C ALA A 354 3.39 2.26 -26.22
N GLY A 355 2.45 2.92 -25.53
CA GLY A 355 2.18 2.75 -24.11
C GLY A 355 1.93 1.30 -23.68
N PRO A 356 0.94 0.58 -24.26
CA PRO A 356 0.66 -0.81 -23.89
C PRO A 356 1.82 -1.74 -24.17
N THR A 357 2.48 -1.59 -25.33
CA THR A 357 3.66 -2.39 -25.68
C THR A 357 4.79 -2.18 -24.67
N ALA A 358 5.09 -0.93 -24.32
CA ALA A 358 6.14 -0.61 -23.35
C ALA A 358 5.80 -1.16 -21.95
N LEU A 359 4.56 -1.02 -21.50
CA LEU A 359 4.10 -1.54 -20.22
C LEU A 359 4.15 -3.07 -20.17
N ALA A 360 3.69 -3.76 -21.22
CA ALA A 360 3.76 -5.22 -21.32
C ALA A 360 5.21 -5.72 -21.33
N CYS A 361 6.09 -5.09 -22.13
CA CYS A 361 7.51 -5.41 -22.15
C CYS A 361 8.14 -5.24 -20.77
N TYR A 362 7.85 -4.11 -20.10
CA TYR A 362 8.40 -3.84 -18.78
C TYR A 362 7.94 -4.88 -17.75
N ALA A 363 6.64 -5.21 -17.74
CA ALA A 363 6.09 -6.23 -16.85
C ALA A 363 6.69 -7.63 -17.09
N LEU A 364 6.92 -7.99 -18.35
CA LEU A 364 7.53 -9.27 -18.72
C LEU A 364 9.01 -9.33 -18.29
N LEU A 365 9.80 -8.28 -18.57
CA LEU A 365 11.21 -8.21 -18.14
C LEU A 365 11.35 -8.30 -16.62
N GLU A 366 10.56 -7.52 -15.87
CA GLU A 366 10.56 -7.53 -14.41
C GLU A 366 10.01 -8.82 -13.81
N SER A 367 9.33 -9.66 -14.61
CA SER A 367 8.90 -11.01 -14.21
C SER A 367 9.95 -12.10 -14.47
N GLY A 368 11.12 -11.74 -15.01
CA GLY A 368 12.23 -12.65 -15.28
C GLY A 368 12.28 -13.20 -16.72
N VAL A 369 11.50 -12.64 -17.65
CA VAL A 369 11.65 -12.95 -19.08
C VAL A 369 12.96 -12.34 -19.60
N SER A 370 13.82 -13.15 -20.21
CA SER A 370 15.08 -12.67 -20.81
C SER A 370 14.84 -11.84 -22.07
N ILE A 371 15.68 -10.84 -22.31
CA ILE A 371 15.72 -10.07 -23.57
C ILE A 371 15.97 -10.95 -24.81
N LYS A 372 16.54 -12.15 -24.62
CA LYS A 372 16.84 -13.11 -25.70
C LYS A 372 15.61 -13.89 -26.17
N GLU A 373 14.50 -13.84 -25.44
CA GLU A 373 13.25 -14.46 -25.87
C GLU A 373 12.77 -13.84 -27.19
N ALA A 374 12.48 -14.67 -28.20
CA ALA A 374 12.26 -14.20 -29.57
C ALA A 374 11.09 -13.20 -29.68
N ARG A 375 10.03 -13.43 -28.91
CA ARG A 375 8.86 -12.53 -28.80
C ARG A 375 9.22 -11.19 -28.15
N MET A 376 10.08 -11.20 -27.12
CA MET A 376 10.60 -10.00 -26.46
C MET A 376 11.47 -9.20 -27.43
N ALA A 377 12.45 -9.84 -28.07
CA ALA A 377 13.34 -9.20 -29.03
C ALA A 377 12.57 -8.53 -30.20
N LYS A 378 11.46 -9.14 -30.62
CA LYS A 378 10.55 -8.56 -31.63
C LYS A 378 9.85 -7.30 -31.12
N ALA A 379 9.34 -7.31 -29.89
CA ALA A 379 8.71 -6.16 -29.27
C ALA A 379 9.69 -4.99 -29.05
N LEU A 380 10.91 -5.28 -28.62
CA LEU A 380 11.96 -4.26 -28.44
C LEU A 380 12.33 -3.58 -29.77
N ARG A 381 12.45 -4.35 -30.86
CA ARG A 381 12.65 -3.80 -32.21
C ARG A 381 11.48 -2.97 -32.72
N TRP A 382 10.25 -3.33 -32.35
CA TRP A 382 9.07 -2.52 -32.67
C TRP A 382 9.11 -1.20 -31.90
N LEU A 383 9.35 -1.24 -30.58
CA LEU A 383 9.42 -0.06 -29.72
C LEU A 383 10.53 0.92 -30.12
N SER A 384 11.68 0.42 -30.59
CA SER A 384 12.79 1.29 -31.01
C SER A 384 12.52 2.04 -32.32
N ARG A 385 11.59 1.53 -33.15
CA ARG A 385 11.16 2.15 -34.41
C ARG A 385 9.99 3.11 -34.23
N GLU A 386 9.17 2.90 -33.21
CA GLU A 386 8.06 3.79 -32.90
C GLU A 386 8.57 5.05 -32.19
N ASP A 387 8.94 6.10 -32.93
CA ASP A 387 9.44 7.36 -32.36
C ASP A 387 8.43 8.51 -32.41
N THR A 388 7.23 8.26 -32.95
CA THR A 388 6.19 9.27 -33.15
C THR A 388 5.34 9.50 -31.89
N ASP A 389 5.34 8.56 -30.96
CA ASP A 389 4.63 8.69 -29.69
C ASP A 389 5.24 9.80 -28.80
N LYS A 390 4.41 10.79 -28.47
CA LYS A 390 4.75 11.94 -27.63
C LYS A 390 4.12 11.88 -26.24
N ARG A 391 3.42 10.79 -25.91
CA ARG A 391 2.73 10.68 -24.64
C ARG A 391 3.72 10.47 -23.49
N THR A 392 3.54 11.25 -22.42
CA THR A 392 4.39 11.14 -21.23
C THR A 392 4.42 9.72 -20.67
N TYR A 393 3.27 9.06 -20.54
CA TYR A 393 3.19 7.65 -20.13
C TYR A 393 4.00 6.71 -21.03
N SER A 394 3.85 6.85 -22.35
CA SER A 394 4.54 5.98 -23.30
C SER A 394 6.06 6.13 -23.22
N LEU A 395 6.56 7.36 -23.17
CA LEU A 395 8.00 7.63 -23.06
C LEU A 395 8.55 7.21 -21.71
N ALA A 396 7.82 7.45 -20.62
CA ALA A 396 8.20 6.99 -19.29
C ALA A 396 8.33 5.46 -19.24
N MET A 397 7.35 4.73 -19.76
CA MET A 397 7.38 3.27 -19.77
C MET A 397 8.47 2.73 -20.71
N ARG A 398 8.77 3.41 -21.81
CA ARG A 398 9.92 3.10 -22.67
C ARG A 398 11.24 3.24 -21.91
N CYS A 399 11.45 4.31 -21.16
CA CYS A 399 12.62 4.45 -20.29
C CYS A 399 12.75 3.27 -19.33
N CYS A 400 11.65 2.83 -18.71
CA CYS A 400 11.65 1.64 -17.85
C CYS A 400 12.09 0.37 -18.60
N VAL A 401 11.58 0.15 -19.83
CA VAL A 401 11.99 -0.98 -20.67
C VAL A 401 13.48 -0.91 -21.01
N TRP A 402 13.97 0.22 -21.49
CA TRP A 402 15.37 0.34 -21.89
C TRP A 402 16.33 0.20 -20.70
N ALA A 403 15.96 0.74 -19.53
CA ALA A 403 16.71 0.53 -18.30
C ALA A 403 16.76 -0.96 -17.90
N ALA A 404 15.65 -1.68 -18.01
CA ALA A 404 15.61 -3.12 -17.76
C ALA A 404 16.46 -3.92 -18.76
N VAL A 405 16.45 -3.53 -20.04
CA VAL A 405 17.30 -4.15 -21.07
C VAL A 405 18.78 -3.93 -20.75
N LEU A 406 19.18 -2.71 -20.39
CA LEU A 406 20.57 -2.39 -20.04
C LEU A 406 21.04 -3.05 -18.75
N HIS A 407 20.12 -3.51 -17.89
CA HIS A 407 20.47 -4.32 -16.74
C HIS A 407 20.93 -5.73 -17.15
N GLU A 408 20.29 -6.34 -18.16
CA GLU A 408 20.69 -7.66 -18.69
C GLU A 408 21.84 -7.55 -19.72
N ASP A 409 21.88 -6.48 -20.50
CA ASP A 409 22.90 -6.20 -21.53
C ASP A 409 23.34 -4.73 -21.49
N PRO A 410 24.36 -4.38 -20.68
CA PRO A 410 24.82 -3.00 -20.52
C PRO A 410 25.33 -2.32 -21.79
N ASP A 411 25.73 -3.11 -22.81
CA ASP A 411 26.27 -2.64 -24.07
C ASP A 411 25.22 -2.61 -25.20
N SER A 412 23.96 -2.86 -24.87
CA SER A 412 22.87 -2.92 -25.83
C SER A 412 22.69 -1.61 -26.62
N GLU A 413 22.34 -1.74 -27.90
CA GLU A 413 22.09 -0.60 -28.79
C GLU A 413 20.94 0.31 -28.31
N TYR A 414 20.02 -0.24 -27.50
CA TYR A 414 18.90 0.51 -26.91
C TYR A 414 19.34 1.56 -25.89
N GLY A 415 20.62 1.59 -25.48
CA GLY A 415 21.16 2.67 -24.64
C GLY A 415 20.94 4.07 -25.22
N LYS A 416 21.07 4.22 -26.54
CA LYS A 416 20.79 5.50 -27.23
C LYS A 416 19.30 5.89 -27.19
N GLN A 417 18.40 4.91 -27.17
CA GLN A 417 16.97 5.18 -27.05
C GLN A 417 16.62 5.65 -25.65
N LEU A 418 17.25 5.08 -24.61
CA LEU A 418 17.09 5.55 -23.24
C LEU A 418 17.55 6.99 -23.07
N GLU A 419 18.72 7.35 -23.59
CA GLU A 419 19.24 8.73 -23.57
C GLU A 419 18.25 9.70 -24.24
N LYS A 420 17.80 9.38 -25.46
CA LYS A 420 16.81 10.18 -26.22
C LYS A 420 15.51 10.38 -25.46
N ASP A 421 14.92 9.31 -24.93
CA ASP A 421 13.64 9.36 -24.22
C ASP A 421 13.77 10.12 -22.89
N CYS A 422 14.87 9.90 -22.15
CA CYS A 422 15.16 10.58 -20.90
C CYS A 422 15.32 12.09 -21.08
N GLU A 423 16.09 12.54 -22.07
CA GLU A 423 16.29 13.96 -22.37
C GLU A 423 14.98 14.68 -22.74
N ARG A 424 14.07 13.98 -23.43
CA ARG A 424 12.73 14.51 -23.72
C ARG A 424 11.92 14.68 -22.44
N LEU A 425 11.94 13.70 -21.55
CA LEU A 425 11.24 13.79 -20.26
C LEU A 425 11.81 14.90 -19.37
N ILE A 426 13.14 15.01 -19.23
CA ILE A 426 13.76 16.08 -18.43
C ILE A 426 13.35 17.47 -18.94
N ARG A 427 13.30 17.66 -20.27
CA ARG A 427 12.84 18.93 -20.88
C ARG A 427 11.36 19.19 -20.62
N ALA A 428 10.51 18.19 -20.76
CA ALA A 428 9.07 18.31 -20.53
C ALA A 428 8.72 18.57 -19.06
N GLY A 429 9.49 17.97 -18.13
CA GLY A 429 9.33 18.10 -16.68
C GLY A 429 10.11 19.26 -16.06
N ALA A 430 10.51 20.27 -16.83
CA ALA A 430 11.37 21.36 -16.36
C ALA A 430 10.76 22.17 -15.19
N GLU A 431 9.43 22.15 -15.05
CA GLU A 431 8.69 22.80 -13.96
C GLU A 431 8.38 21.84 -12.78
N GLY A 432 8.86 20.59 -12.84
CA GLY A 432 8.62 19.57 -11.83
C GLY A 432 7.33 18.76 -12.03
N CYS A 433 6.56 19.08 -13.07
CA CYS A 433 5.30 18.44 -13.42
C CYS A 433 5.20 18.20 -14.93
N TYR A 434 4.26 17.35 -15.34
CA TYR A 434 4.12 16.90 -16.71
C TYR A 434 2.67 17.03 -17.19
N THR A 435 2.52 17.20 -18.50
CA THR A 435 1.23 17.08 -19.19
C THR A 435 1.12 15.71 -19.86
N TYR A 436 0.01 15.42 -20.55
CA TYR A 436 -0.15 14.21 -21.36
C TYR A 436 0.78 14.11 -22.57
N ASP A 437 1.33 15.24 -23.03
CA ASP A 437 2.18 15.30 -24.22
C ASP A 437 3.45 16.08 -23.89
N VAL A 438 4.61 15.47 -24.12
CA VAL A 438 5.91 16.06 -23.76
C VAL A 438 6.24 17.34 -24.53
N ASP A 439 5.56 17.60 -25.65
CA ASP A 439 5.77 18.80 -26.46
C ASP A 439 4.74 19.91 -26.13
N ALA A 440 3.75 19.65 -25.29
CA ALA A 440 2.65 20.58 -25.04
C ALA A 440 3.01 21.67 -24.01
N LYS A 441 3.41 22.84 -24.51
CA LYS A 441 3.66 24.05 -23.69
C LYS A 441 2.34 24.72 -23.25
N GLY A 442 2.27 25.17 -22.00
CA GLY A 442 1.14 25.98 -21.48
C GLY A 442 -0.18 25.23 -21.26
N ARG A 443 -0.17 23.88 -21.25
CA ARG A 443 -1.36 23.06 -20.95
C ARG A 443 -1.45 22.68 -19.47
N ILE A 444 -2.65 22.31 -19.03
CA ILE A 444 -2.93 21.85 -17.66
C ILE A 444 -2.08 20.60 -17.37
N THR A 445 -1.25 20.68 -16.33
CA THR A 445 -0.43 19.58 -15.81
C THR A 445 -1.23 18.73 -14.83
N ASP A 446 -0.91 17.44 -14.74
CA ASP A 446 -1.54 16.53 -13.78
C ASP A 446 -0.53 15.63 -13.07
N ASN A 447 -0.85 15.28 -11.83
CA ASN A 447 0.02 14.48 -10.97
C ASN A 447 0.17 13.04 -11.48
N SER A 448 -0.77 12.56 -12.28
CA SER A 448 -0.73 11.22 -12.85
C SER A 448 0.35 11.11 -13.92
N ASN A 449 0.41 12.04 -14.88
CA ASN A 449 1.54 12.13 -15.82
C ASN A 449 2.84 12.49 -15.10
N SER A 450 2.78 13.36 -14.09
CA SER A 450 3.98 13.83 -13.38
C SER A 450 4.75 12.71 -12.70
N GLN A 451 4.06 11.73 -12.11
CA GLN A 451 4.74 10.57 -11.51
C GLN A 451 5.37 9.64 -12.56
N TYR A 452 4.78 9.49 -13.75
CA TYR A 452 5.34 8.63 -14.79
C TYR A 452 6.53 9.32 -15.46
N GLY A 453 6.43 10.61 -15.77
CA GLY A 453 7.57 11.39 -16.24
C GLY A 453 8.77 11.27 -15.30
N LEU A 454 8.53 11.42 -13.99
CA LEU A 454 9.56 11.18 -12.97
C LEU A 454 10.06 9.72 -12.96
N LEU A 455 9.16 8.73 -13.03
CA LEU A 455 9.53 7.31 -13.05
C LEU A 455 10.47 6.99 -14.23
N GLY A 456 10.20 7.53 -15.42
CA GLY A 456 11.06 7.38 -16.60
C GLY A 456 12.44 8.02 -16.40
N VAL A 457 12.50 9.25 -15.90
CA VAL A 457 13.78 9.93 -15.61
C VAL A 457 14.56 9.18 -14.52
N TRP A 458 13.90 8.73 -13.47
CA TRP A 458 14.54 7.99 -12.37
C TRP A 458 15.08 6.63 -12.79
N THR A 459 14.30 5.84 -13.53
CA THR A 459 14.78 4.54 -14.04
C THR A 459 15.98 4.71 -14.96
N SER A 460 16.02 5.79 -15.74
CA SER A 460 17.15 6.13 -16.60
C SER A 460 18.47 6.34 -15.83
N THR A 461 18.43 6.76 -14.55
CA THR A 461 19.63 6.93 -13.70
C THR A 461 20.38 5.64 -13.40
N SER A 462 19.79 4.48 -13.72
CA SER A 462 20.48 3.19 -13.60
C SER A 462 21.56 3.01 -14.66
N ALA A 463 21.44 3.68 -15.81
CA ALA A 463 22.39 3.64 -16.89
C ALA A 463 23.59 4.58 -16.60
N PRO A 464 24.84 4.10 -16.68
CA PRO A 464 26.03 4.91 -16.37
C PRO A 464 26.20 6.18 -17.22
N ARG A 465 25.54 6.24 -18.39
CA ARG A 465 25.64 7.32 -19.37
C ARG A 465 24.70 8.50 -19.08
N ILE A 466 23.77 8.35 -18.15
CA ILE A 466 22.72 9.34 -17.89
C ILE A 466 22.96 10.02 -16.55
N GLU A 467 23.25 11.31 -16.62
CA GLU A 467 23.36 12.18 -15.45
C GLU A 467 22.20 13.17 -15.44
N VAL A 468 21.45 13.18 -14.34
CA VAL A 468 20.28 14.07 -14.18
C VAL A 468 20.65 15.21 -13.23
N PRO A 469 20.56 16.48 -13.66
CA PRO A 469 20.95 17.62 -12.84
C PRO A 469 20.19 17.70 -11.52
N SER A 470 20.87 18.06 -10.43
CA SER A 470 20.25 18.26 -9.09
C SER A 470 19.05 19.20 -9.12
N LYS A 471 19.08 20.23 -9.99
CA LYS A 471 17.98 21.17 -10.19
C LYS A 471 16.67 20.49 -10.61
N TYR A 472 16.73 19.45 -11.45
CA TYR A 472 15.55 18.70 -11.88
C TYR A 472 14.86 18.02 -10.68
N TRP A 473 15.64 17.34 -9.83
CA TRP A 473 15.10 16.69 -8.63
C TRP A 473 14.47 17.70 -7.66
N ASP A 474 15.10 18.86 -7.50
CA ASP A 474 14.59 19.92 -6.62
C ASP A 474 13.23 20.45 -7.12
N VAL A 475 13.11 20.82 -8.40
CA VAL A 475 11.83 21.34 -8.93
C VAL A 475 10.71 20.30 -8.83
N VAL A 476 11.00 19.03 -9.11
CA VAL A 476 10.04 17.93 -8.93
C VAL A 476 9.64 17.79 -7.45
N MET A 477 10.60 17.82 -6.53
CA MET A 477 10.31 17.74 -5.09
C MET A 477 9.42 18.90 -4.65
N GLN A 478 9.70 20.13 -5.10
CA GLN A 478 8.90 21.30 -4.79
C GLN A 478 7.49 21.21 -5.35
N HIS A 479 7.30 20.67 -6.56
CA HIS A 479 5.97 20.43 -7.14
C HIS A 479 5.12 19.53 -6.23
N TRP A 480 5.67 18.37 -5.83
CA TRP A 480 4.94 17.43 -4.98
C TRP A 480 4.68 17.97 -3.57
N ILE A 481 5.61 18.74 -2.98
CA ILE A 481 5.37 19.41 -1.69
C ILE A 481 4.26 20.46 -1.81
N LYS A 482 4.26 21.27 -2.87
CA LYS A 482 3.29 22.36 -3.06
C LYS A 482 1.89 21.86 -3.44
N SER A 483 1.80 20.73 -4.13
CA SER A 483 0.53 20.13 -4.57
C SER A 483 -0.10 19.18 -3.55
N GLN A 484 0.53 18.99 -2.39
CA GLN A 484 -0.06 18.20 -1.30
C GLN A 484 -1.27 18.94 -0.69
N ASN A 485 -2.38 18.22 -0.54
CA ASN A 485 -3.58 18.75 0.10
C ASN A 485 -3.37 18.91 1.62
N ARG A 486 -4.20 19.73 2.26
CA ARG A 486 -4.12 19.96 3.72
C ARG A 486 -4.39 18.71 4.56
N ASP A 487 -5.08 17.72 4.02
CA ASP A 487 -5.33 16.43 4.66
C ASP A 487 -4.11 15.48 4.61
N GLY A 488 -3.06 15.86 3.87
CA GLY A 488 -1.84 15.07 3.69
C GLY A 488 -1.83 14.23 2.40
N GLY A 489 -2.96 14.07 1.72
CA GLY A 489 -3.02 13.31 0.47
C GLY A 489 -2.74 14.15 -0.78
N TRP A 490 -2.82 13.52 -1.95
CA TRP A 490 -2.68 14.20 -3.25
C TRP A 490 -3.88 13.96 -4.15
N GLY A 491 -4.23 14.98 -4.94
CA GLY A 491 -5.20 14.90 -6.03
C GLY A 491 -4.54 14.81 -7.41
N TYR A 492 -5.36 14.74 -8.46
CA TYR A 492 -4.89 14.70 -9.85
C TYR A 492 -4.48 16.07 -10.40
N ALA A 493 -5.15 17.15 -10.01
CA ALA A 493 -4.85 18.50 -10.51
C ALA A 493 -3.98 19.26 -9.51
N GLY A 494 -2.90 19.89 -9.98
CA GLY A 494 -1.95 20.61 -9.13
C GLY A 494 -2.56 21.71 -8.26
N PHE A 495 -3.71 22.29 -8.64
CA PHE A 495 -4.33 23.41 -7.91
C PHE A 495 -5.88 23.51 -8.00
N HIS A 496 -6.58 22.58 -8.68
CA HIS A 496 -8.00 22.78 -9.06
C HIS A 496 -9.02 21.74 -8.56
N ARG A 497 -8.60 20.69 -7.83
CA ARG A 497 -9.51 19.73 -7.18
C ARG A 497 -8.97 19.33 -5.81
N PRO A 498 -9.61 19.71 -4.70
CA PRO A 498 -9.06 19.54 -3.34
C PRO A 498 -9.20 18.12 -2.77
N ALA A 499 -9.73 17.16 -3.53
CA ALA A 499 -9.89 15.79 -3.04
C ALA A 499 -8.61 14.98 -3.22
N SER A 500 -8.21 14.27 -2.16
CA SER A 500 -7.11 13.33 -2.15
C SER A 500 -7.55 11.94 -2.63
N TYR A 501 -6.73 11.28 -3.43
CA TYR A 501 -6.99 9.97 -4.03
C TYR A 501 -5.91 8.97 -3.61
N PRO A 502 -6.26 7.70 -3.30
CA PRO A 502 -5.26 6.70 -2.94
C PRO A 502 -4.15 6.55 -3.98
N SER A 503 -4.52 6.50 -5.27
CA SER A 503 -3.57 6.38 -6.38
C SER A 503 -2.63 7.57 -6.53
N MET A 504 -3.11 8.79 -6.30
CA MET A 504 -2.27 10.00 -6.37
C MET A 504 -1.45 10.20 -5.10
N THR A 505 -1.94 9.78 -3.93
CA THR A 505 -1.14 9.81 -2.71
C THR A 505 0.04 8.87 -2.79
N VAL A 506 -0.14 7.64 -3.29
CA VAL A 506 1.01 6.74 -3.51
C VAL A 506 1.95 7.27 -4.60
N ALA A 507 1.42 7.95 -5.63
CA ALA A 507 2.23 8.62 -6.63
C ALA A 507 3.12 9.72 -6.02
N GLY A 508 2.55 10.57 -5.16
CA GLY A 508 3.28 11.64 -4.48
C GLY A 508 4.32 11.11 -3.49
N LEU A 509 3.99 10.08 -2.71
CA LEU A 509 4.93 9.43 -1.81
C LEU A 509 6.11 8.80 -2.56
N ALA A 510 5.85 8.01 -3.60
CA ALA A 510 6.91 7.38 -4.39
C ALA A 510 7.81 8.45 -5.03
N SER A 511 7.21 9.53 -5.54
CA SER A 511 7.94 10.65 -6.14
C SER A 511 8.83 11.38 -5.14
N LEU A 512 8.33 11.64 -3.93
CA LEU A 512 9.11 12.29 -2.88
C LEU A 512 10.27 11.41 -2.40
N PHE A 513 10.07 10.09 -2.24
CA PHE A 513 11.17 9.18 -1.90
C PHE A 513 12.27 9.18 -2.98
N VAL A 514 11.88 9.16 -4.25
CA VAL A 514 12.82 9.27 -5.37
C VAL A 514 13.61 10.57 -5.31
N CYS A 515 12.96 11.72 -5.08
CA CYS A 515 13.68 12.99 -4.96
C CYS A 515 14.62 13.01 -3.75
N VAL A 516 14.20 12.45 -2.62
CA VAL A 516 15.02 12.35 -1.40
C VAL A 516 16.26 11.51 -1.63
N ASP A 517 16.15 10.41 -2.36
CA ASP A 517 17.30 9.55 -2.66
C ASP A 517 18.33 10.23 -3.57
N ASN A 518 17.90 11.21 -4.37
CA ASN A 518 18.78 11.94 -5.28
C ASN A 518 19.34 13.25 -4.69
N LEU A 519 18.57 13.96 -3.85
CA LEU A 519 18.95 15.23 -3.21
C LEU A 519 19.52 15.06 -1.79
N GLY A 520 19.08 14.02 -1.08
CA GLY A 520 19.17 13.92 0.38
C GLY A 520 20.38 13.16 0.92
N ALA A 521 21.36 12.82 0.08
CA ALA A 521 22.54 12.05 0.49
C ALA A 521 23.28 12.72 1.67
N ASP A 522 23.44 14.05 1.63
CA ASP A 522 24.12 14.81 2.69
C ASP A 522 23.17 15.28 3.81
N ARG A 523 21.86 15.35 3.54
CA ARG A 523 20.85 15.86 4.48
C ARG A 523 20.82 15.05 5.78
N PHE A 524 20.96 13.73 5.66
CA PHE A 524 20.86 12.82 6.80
C PHE A 524 22.22 12.28 7.22
N THR A 525 23.28 13.09 7.16
CA THR A 525 24.64 12.71 7.59
C THR A 525 24.94 13.05 9.05
N ARG A 526 24.06 13.80 9.74
CA ARG A 526 24.15 14.12 11.17
C ARG A 526 23.06 13.39 11.95
N CYS A 527 23.35 12.89 13.15
CA CYS A 527 22.34 12.26 14.04
C CYS A 527 21.64 13.32 14.90
N THR A 528 20.91 14.23 14.24
CA THR A 528 20.17 15.30 14.92
C THR A 528 18.78 14.87 15.38
N GLY A 529 18.29 13.71 14.90
CA GLY A 529 16.92 13.24 15.10
C GLY A 529 15.88 13.86 14.15
N ASP A 530 16.22 14.97 13.46
CA ASP A 530 15.33 15.58 12.45
C ASP A 530 15.49 14.91 11.09
N THR A 531 14.79 13.80 10.91
CA THR A 531 14.76 13.05 9.64
C THR A 531 13.42 13.15 8.93
N ASP A 532 12.50 13.94 9.50
CA ASP A 532 11.13 14.03 9.04
C ASP A 532 11.01 15.01 7.87
N ILE A 533 10.45 14.52 6.77
CA ILE A 533 9.94 15.36 5.70
C ILE A 533 8.44 15.42 5.88
N LYS A 534 7.94 16.58 6.34
CA LYS A 534 6.52 16.80 6.66
C LYS A 534 5.58 16.21 5.59
N ALA A 535 5.87 16.48 4.32
CA ALA A 535 5.03 15.97 3.24
C ALA A 535 4.98 14.43 3.16
N ILE A 536 6.12 13.75 3.33
CA ILE A 536 6.18 12.28 3.37
C ILE A 536 5.42 11.75 4.58
N ARG A 537 5.65 12.32 5.77
CA ARG A 537 4.99 11.90 7.01
C ARG A 537 3.47 12.04 6.91
N ASP A 538 2.99 13.19 6.48
CA ASP A 538 1.56 13.48 6.39
C ASP A 538 0.90 12.59 5.30
N GLY A 539 1.63 12.34 4.20
CA GLY A 539 1.20 11.42 3.14
C GLY A 539 1.12 9.97 3.58
N LEU A 540 2.12 9.47 4.31
CA LEU A 540 2.11 8.13 4.88
C LEU A 540 0.96 7.98 5.85
N LYS A 541 0.75 8.95 6.75
CA LYS A 541 -0.38 8.97 7.67
C LYS A 541 -1.71 8.89 6.91
N TRP A 542 -1.90 9.72 5.88
CA TRP A 542 -3.10 9.70 5.06
C TRP A 542 -3.30 8.32 4.41
N LEU A 543 -2.24 7.70 3.89
CA LEU A 543 -2.29 6.38 3.26
C LEU A 543 -2.68 5.30 4.26
N GLU A 544 -2.12 5.32 5.47
CA GLU A 544 -2.46 4.37 6.55
C GLU A 544 -3.93 4.50 6.97
N ASP A 545 -4.40 5.74 7.18
CA ASP A 545 -5.79 6.02 7.53
C ASP A 545 -6.74 5.59 6.39
N SER A 546 -6.34 5.81 5.13
CA SER A 546 -7.09 5.40 3.94
C SER A 546 -7.16 3.87 3.81
N MET A 547 -6.03 3.17 3.98
CA MET A 547 -5.99 1.70 3.93
C MET A 547 -6.75 1.06 5.09
N ALA A 548 -6.77 1.68 6.27
CA ALA A 548 -7.60 1.21 7.38
C ALA A 548 -9.10 1.26 7.05
N GLN A 549 -9.54 2.24 6.25
CA GLN A 549 -10.93 2.41 5.84
C GLN A 549 -11.32 1.56 4.63
N LEU A 550 -10.42 1.48 3.63
CA LEU A 550 -10.71 0.94 2.30
C LEU A 550 -10.02 -0.40 2.01
N GLY A 551 -9.03 -0.79 2.80
CA GLY A 551 -8.08 -1.82 2.40
C GLY A 551 -7.26 -1.35 1.18
N LEU A 552 -7.28 -2.14 0.12
CA LEU A 552 -6.61 -1.81 -1.15
C LEU A 552 -7.58 -1.28 -2.23
N ASP A 553 -8.83 -1.01 -1.86
CA ASP A 553 -9.78 -0.41 -2.77
C ASP A 553 -9.46 1.07 -3.01
N SER A 554 -9.87 1.57 -4.17
CA SER A 554 -9.67 2.97 -4.55
C SER A 554 -10.95 3.78 -4.31
N THR A 555 -10.86 5.09 -4.51
CA THR A 555 -12.01 5.99 -4.45
C THR A 555 -12.07 6.89 -5.68
N ILE A 556 -13.28 7.25 -6.09
CA ILE A 556 -13.54 8.29 -7.07
C ILE A 556 -14.51 9.32 -6.50
N GLU A 557 -14.34 10.59 -6.86
CA GLU A 557 -15.32 11.62 -6.56
C GLU A 557 -16.22 11.86 -7.78
N GLN A 558 -17.52 11.65 -7.63
CA GLN A 558 -18.51 11.94 -8.67
C GLN A 558 -19.65 12.78 -8.10
N GLY A 559 -19.89 13.96 -8.67
CA GLY A 559 -20.96 14.85 -8.24
C GLY A 559 -20.86 15.32 -6.78
N GLY A 560 -19.63 15.46 -6.27
CA GLY A 560 -19.38 15.82 -4.87
C GLY A 560 -19.66 14.69 -3.87
N ARG A 561 -19.69 13.42 -4.30
CA ARG A 561 -19.74 12.23 -3.44
C ARG A 561 -18.50 11.36 -3.68
N ILE A 562 -17.90 10.86 -2.59
CA ILE A 562 -16.81 9.87 -2.68
C ILE A 562 -17.44 8.48 -2.79
N MET A 563 -17.15 7.78 -3.89
CA MET A 563 -17.54 6.40 -4.11
C MET A 563 -16.31 5.49 -4.03
N ARG A 564 -16.48 4.36 -3.35
CA ARG A 564 -15.49 3.29 -3.31
C ARG A 564 -15.52 2.55 -4.65
N MET A 565 -14.35 2.35 -5.22
CA MET A 565 -14.14 1.51 -6.40
C MET A 565 -13.41 0.24 -6.00
N PRO A 566 -13.77 -0.92 -6.58
CA PRO A 566 -13.01 -2.15 -6.37
C PRO A 566 -11.52 -1.95 -6.68
N LEU A 567 -10.70 -2.80 -6.06
CA LEU A 567 -9.25 -2.91 -6.30
C LEU A 567 -8.83 -2.58 -7.75
N ASP A 568 -7.94 -1.60 -7.87
CA ASP A 568 -7.38 -1.12 -9.14
C ASP A 568 -5.89 -1.47 -9.23
N THR A 569 -5.48 -2.18 -10.28
CA THR A 569 -4.08 -2.60 -10.46
C THR A 569 -3.13 -1.43 -10.65
N TYR A 570 -3.63 -0.31 -11.19
CA TYR A 570 -2.87 0.93 -11.28
C TYR A 570 -2.50 1.47 -9.89
N TYR A 571 -3.46 1.43 -8.96
CA TYR A 571 -3.22 1.80 -7.56
C TYR A 571 -2.27 0.81 -6.89
N LEU A 572 -2.44 -0.50 -7.10
CA LEU A 572 -1.53 -1.52 -6.56
C LEU A 572 -0.08 -1.31 -7.00
N PHE A 573 0.15 -0.99 -8.27
CA PHE A 573 1.50 -0.64 -8.76
C PHE A 573 2.07 0.60 -8.05
N GLY A 574 1.23 1.56 -7.67
CA GLY A 574 1.64 2.67 -6.81
C GLY A 574 1.97 2.24 -5.38
N VAL A 575 1.14 1.38 -4.77
CA VAL A 575 1.36 0.85 -3.41
C VAL A 575 2.68 0.09 -3.33
N GLU A 576 2.96 -0.79 -4.30
CA GLU A 576 4.23 -1.53 -4.38
C GLU A 576 5.42 -0.59 -4.43
N ARG A 577 5.42 0.42 -5.32
CA ARG A 577 6.52 1.39 -5.39
C ARG A 577 6.74 2.16 -4.10
N VAL A 578 5.68 2.59 -3.42
CA VAL A 578 5.81 3.27 -2.12
C VAL A 578 6.36 2.33 -1.06
N ALA A 579 5.86 1.10 -1.01
CA ALA A 579 6.30 0.12 -0.03
C ALA A 579 7.77 -0.28 -0.22
N LEU A 580 8.21 -0.53 -1.45
CA LEU A 580 9.61 -0.81 -1.75
C LEU A 580 10.51 0.41 -1.48
N ALA A 581 10.04 1.61 -1.81
CA ALA A 581 10.79 2.84 -1.55
C ALA A 581 10.91 3.13 -0.06
N SER A 582 9.82 3.01 0.71
CA SER A 582 9.79 3.33 2.14
C SER A 582 10.33 2.22 3.04
N GLY A 583 10.36 0.98 2.54
CA GLY A 583 10.62 -0.22 3.32
C GLY A 583 9.43 -0.64 4.20
N TYR A 584 8.26 -0.04 4.11
CA TYR A 584 7.16 -0.38 5.02
C TYR A 584 6.61 -1.78 4.70
N LYS A 585 6.64 -2.69 5.69
CA LYS A 585 5.94 -3.98 5.60
C LYS A 585 4.42 -3.79 5.76
N TYR A 586 4.01 -2.87 6.63
CA TYR A 586 2.60 -2.55 6.89
C TYR A 586 2.35 -1.06 6.67
N PHE A 587 1.19 -0.74 6.09
CA PHE A 587 0.59 0.59 6.21
C PHE A 587 -0.52 0.48 7.26
N GLY A 588 -0.27 1.04 8.45
CA GLY A 588 -1.11 0.79 9.62
C GLY A 588 -1.08 -0.70 9.99
N LYS A 589 -2.20 -1.40 9.82
CA LYS A 589 -2.33 -2.86 10.07
C LYS A 589 -2.37 -3.69 8.79
N VAL A 590 -2.27 -3.06 7.62
CA VAL A 590 -2.43 -3.72 6.32
C VAL A 590 -1.06 -4.17 5.82
N ASP A 591 -0.85 -5.49 5.77
CA ASP A 591 0.24 -6.11 5.02
C ASP A 591 -0.08 -5.97 3.53
N TRP A 592 0.48 -4.92 2.91
CA TRP A 592 0.11 -4.49 1.55
C TRP A 592 0.35 -5.60 0.52
N TYR A 593 1.41 -6.39 0.69
CA TYR A 593 1.77 -7.43 -0.26
C TYR A 593 0.88 -8.65 -0.09
N ARG A 594 0.69 -9.13 1.14
CA ARG A 594 -0.18 -10.28 1.41
C ARG A 594 -1.62 -10.00 0.97
N VAL A 595 -2.15 -8.82 1.33
CA VAL A 595 -3.51 -8.43 0.97
C VAL A 595 -3.64 -8.24 -0.55
N GLY A 596 -2.68 -7.56 -1.18
CA GLY A 596 -2.72 -7.30 -2.62
C GLY A 596 -2.58 -8.56 -3.44
N ALA A 597 -1.61 -9.43 -3.12
CA ALA A 597 -1.37 -10.67 -3.85
C ALA A 597 -2.56 -11.63 -3.71
N THR A 598 -3.13 -11.76 -2.51
CA THR A 598 -4.37 -12.52 -2.30
C THR A 598 -5.50 -11.99 -3.19
N ALA A 599 -5.69 -10.67 -3.21
CA ALA A 599 -6.79 -10.06 -3.93
C ALA A 599 -6.64 -10.15 -5.45
N VAL A 600 -5.41 -10.07 -5.97
CA VAL A 600 -5.06 -10.32 -7.39
C VAL A 600 -5.35 -11.78 -7.75
N LEU A 601 -4.85 -12.74 -6.96
CA LEU A 601 -4.99 -14.18 -7.25
C LEU A 601 -6.45 -14.63 -7.23
N GLN A 602 -7.27 -14.10 -6.31
CA GLN A 602 -8.70 -14.42 -6.24
C GLN A 602 -9.51 -13.91 -7.43
N ARG A 603 -9.01 -12.90 -8.15
CA ARG A 603 -9.69 -12.27 -9.29
C ARG A 603 -9.05 -12.61 -10.64
N GLN A 604 -7.97 -13.39 -10.63
CA GLN A 604 -7.34 -13.85 -11.86
C GLN A 604 -8.30 -14.78 -12.61
N GLN A 605 -8.54 -14.47 -13.87
CA GLN A 605 -9.40 -15.25 -14.75
C GLN A 605 -8.72 -16.55 -15.20
N PRO A 606 -9.48 -17.56 -15.65
CA PRO A 606 -8.90 -18.81 -16.14
C PRO A 606 -7.88 -18.64 -17.28
N ASN A 607 -8.07 -17.63 -18.13
CA ASN A 607 -7.14 -17.28 -19.22
C ASN A 607 -5.88 -16.52 -18.74
N GLY A 608 -5.73 -16.30 -17.43
CA GLY A 608 -4.57 -15.65 -16.81
C GLY A 608 -4.66 -14.14 -16.64
N SER A 609 -5.67 -13.48 -17.22
CA SER A 609 -5.84 -12.03 -17.06
C SER A 609 -6.29 -11.66 -15.65
N ALA A 610 -5.84 -10.51 -15.15
CA ALA A 610 -6.32 -9.96 -13.87
C ALA A 610 -7.47 -8.97 -14.15
N TRP A 611 -8.71 -9.29 -13.75
CA TRP A 611 -9.82 -8.35 -13.94
C TRP A 611 -9.93 -7.38 -12.76
N MET A 612 -9.16 -6.30 -12.82
CA MET A 612 -9.13 -5.25 -11.80
C MET A 612 -8.72 -3.92 -12.43
N GLY A 613 -9.66 -2.98 -12.56
CA GLY A 613 -9.39 -1.62 -13.02
C GLY A 613 -10.53 -1.00 -13.85
N GLY A 614 -10.79 0.29 -13.64
CA GLY A 614 -11.82 1.07 -14.36
C GLY A 614 -11.45 1.45 -15.80
N TRP A 615 -10.27 1.05 -16.28
CA TRP A 615 -9.75 1.40 -17.63
C TRP A 615 -10.26 0.47 -18.74
N GLY A 616 -10.85 -0.68 -18.40
CA GLY A 616 -11.48 -1.59 -19.36
C GLY A 616 -10.53 -2.40 -20.26
N ASP A 617 -9.20 -2.30 -20.10
CA ASP A 617 -8.22 -3.02 -20.90
C ASP A 617 -7.51 -4.13 -20.10
N ALA A 618 -7.67 -5.38 -20.55
CA ALA A 618 -7.14 -6.55 -19.87
C ALA A 618 -5.61 -6.65 -19.92
N THR A 619 -4.97 -6.13 -20.98
CA THR A 619 -3.51 -6.13 -21.12
C THR A 619 -2.87 -5.20 -20.11
N VAL A 620 -3.35 -3.95 -20.04
CA VAL A 620 -2.85 -2.93 -19.12
C VAL A 620 -3.04 -3.37 -17.67
N SER A 621 -4.24 -3.84 -17.30
CA SER A 621 -4.50 -4.33 -15.95
C SER A 621 -3.63 -5.52 -15.57
N THR A 622 -3.45 -6.49 -16.48
CA THR A 622 -2.62 -7.67 -16.22
C THR A 622 -1.14 -7.29 -16.10
N ALA A 623 -0.64 -6.35 -16.89
CA ALA A 623 0.75 -5.89 -16.79
C ALA A 623 1.04 -5.21 -15.43
N TYR A 624 0.14 -4.35 -14.93
CA TYR A 624 0.30 -3.78 -13.59
C TYR A 624 0.19 -4.83 -12.47
N ALA A 625 -0.73 -5.79 -12.60
CA ALA A 625 -0.83 -6.90 -11.64
C ALA A 625 0.44 -7.76 -11.63
N LEU A 626 1.01 -8.04 -12.81
CA LEU A 626 2.26 -8.79 -12.96
C LEU A 626 3.42 -8.05 -12.29
N LEU A 627 3.56 -6.74 -12.53
CA LEU A 627 4.58 -5.91 -11.85
C LEU A 627 4.44 -5.95 -10.33
N PHE A 628 3.21 -5.80 -9.82
CA PHE A 628 2.93 -5.87 -8.38
C PHE A 628 3.34 -7.24 -7.78
N LEU A 629 2.93 -8.34 -8.42
CA LEU A 629 3.23 -9.69 -7.94
C LEU A 629 4.73 -9.97 -8.01
N ALA A 630 5.38 -9.73 -9.16
CA ALA A 630 6.78 -10.07 -9.38
C ALA A 630 7.71 -9.25 -8.48
N ARG A 631 7.60 -7.91 -8.52
CA ARG A 631 8.49 -7.01 -7.76
C ARG A 631 8.19 -7.01 -6.28
N GLY A 632 6.91 -7.12 -5.90
CA GLY A 632 6.51 -7.23 -4.49
C GLY A 632 7.09 -8.49 -3.83
N ARG A 633 7.24 -9.57 -4.59
CA ARG A 633 7.79 -10.86 -4.14
C ARG A 633 9.30 -10.86 -3.90
N HIS A 634 10.03 -9.86 -4.41
CA HIS A 634 11.50 -9.82 -4.33
C HIS A 634 12.01 -10.11 -2.90
N PRO A 635 13.06 -10.94 -2.75
CA PRO A 635 13.56 -11.35 -1.45
C PRO A 635 13.97 -10.21 -0.52
N ILE A 636 13.75 -10.39 0.78
CA ILE A 636 14.16 -9.42 1.81
C ILE A 636 15.44 -9.92 2.49
N LEU A 637 16.50 -9.12 2.41
CA LEU A 637 17.78 -9.47 3.04
C LEU A 637 17.90 -8.87 4.45
N PHE A 638 17.33 -7.69 4.66
CA PHE A 638 17.41 -6.97 5.94
C PHE A 638 16.04 -6.48 6.41
N ASN A 639 15.71 -6.79 7.67
CA ASN A 639 14.66 -6.12 8.41
C ASN A 639 15.27 -5.04 9.30
N LYS A 640 14.93 -3.76 9.10
CA LYS A 640 15.27 -2.68 10.03
C LYS A 640 14.26 -2.64 11.17
N LEU A 641 14.73 -2.73 12.41
CA LEU A 641 13.87 -2.68 13.57
C LEU A 641 13.52 -1.25 13.95
N GLN A 642 12.24 -0.93 13.97
CA GLN A 642 11.72 0.27 14.62
C GLN A 642 11.66 0.06 16.13
N HIS A 643 12.37 0.90 16.88
CA HIS A 643 12.43 0.91 18.35
C HIS A 643 12.30 2.33 18.90
N ASP A 644 12.13 2.48 20.22
CA ASP A 644 11.84 3.78 20.85
C ASP A 644 13.05 4.72 20.94
N GLY A 645 14.27 4.19 20.79
CA GLY A 645 15.48 4.99 20.53
C GLY A 645 15.52 5.68 19.16
N ASP A 646 16.70 6.18 18.77
CA ASP A 646 16.91 6.94 17.53
C ASP A 646 17.17 6.08 16.29
N TRP A 647 16.33 5.05 16.08
CA TRP A 647 16.45 4.02 15.04
C TRP A 647 16.51 4.53 13.58
N ARG A 648 16.18 5.81 13.37
CA ARG A 648 15.98 6.42 12.05
C ARG A 648 16.89 7.61 11.79
N ASN A 649 18.07 7.74 12.42
CA ASN A 649 18.98 8.85 12.04
C ASN A 649 19.40 8.78 10.57
N ARG A 650 19.49 7.57 10.01
CA ARG A 650 19.73 7.31 8.58
C ARG A 650 18.49 6.66 7.95
N PRO A 651 17.50 7.43 7.48
CA PRO A 651 16.24 6.88 6.98
C PRO A 651 16.38 6.11 5.66
N ARG A 652 17.47 6.32 4.90
CA ARG A 652 17.69 5.74 3.56
C ARG A 652 18.94 4.85 3.49
N ASP A 653 19.52 4.46 4.63
CA ASP A 653 20.72 3.61 4.67
C ASP A 653 20.52 2.27 3.94
N LEU A 654 19.52 1.48 4.34
CA LEU A 654 19.24 0.18 3.73
C LEU A 654 18.68 0.30 2.31
N ALA A 655 17.98 1.39 1.98
CA ALA A 655 17.53 1.64 0.62
C ALA A 655 18.72 1.77 -0.34
N MET A 656 19.75 2.53 0.05
CA MET A 656 20.96 2.68 -0.77
C MET A 656 21.80 1.41 -0.76
N LEU A 657 21.91 0.74 0.38
CA LEU A 657 22.66 -0.51 0.50
C LEU A 657 22.08 -1.61 -0.40
N THR A 658 20.77 -1.87 -0.32
CA THR A 658 20.11 -2.93 -1.10
C THR A 658 20.03 -2.60 -2.59
N ARG A 659 19.93 -1.32 -2.98
CA ARG A 659 20.09 -0.89 -4.37
C ARG A 659 21.48 -1.23 -4.91
N TRP A 660 22.53 -0.96 -4.13
CA TRP A 660 23.89 -1.33 -4.49
C TRP A 660 24.07 -2.86 -4.55
N MET A 661 23.56 -3.59 -3.56
CA MET A 661 23.63 -5.06 -3.53
C MET A 661 22.88 -5.71 -4.68
N SER A 662 21.73 -5.19 -5.08
CA SER A 662 20.96 -5.75 -6.19
C SER A 662 21.75 -5.73 -7.49
N LYS A 663 22.50 -4.65 -7.72
CA LYS A 663 23.43 -4.53 -8.84
C LYS A 663 24.63 -5.46 -8.68
N ALA A 664 25.22 -5.51 -7.48
CA ALA A 664 26.40 -6.31 -7.20
C ALA A 664 26.15 -7.82 -7.32
N PHE A 665 24.96 -8.29 -6.95
CA PHE A 665 24.55 -9.70 -7.04
C PHE A 665 23.86 -10.04 -8.35
N GLU A 666 23.60 -9.06 -9.23
CA GLU A 666 22.80 -9.21 -10.44
C GLU A 666 21.42 -9.85 -10.17
N LYS A 667 20.89 -9.63 -8.96
CA LYS A 667 19.65 -10.21 -8.45
C LYS A 667 18.96 -9.21 -7.53
N PRO A 668 17.64 -8.99 -7.66
CA PRO A 668 16.94 -8.05 -6.79
C PRO A 668 16.94 -8.52 -5.33
N VAL A 669 17.40 -7.65 -4.44
CA VAL A 669 17.30 -7.82 -2.98
C VAL A 669 16.72 -6.55 -2.36
N ASN A 670 15.87 -6.74 -1.37
CA ASN A 670 15.14 -5.66 -0.72
C ASN A 670 15.38 -5.63 0.79
N TRP A 671 14.83 -4.60 1.40
CA TRP A 671 14.78 -4.39 2.84
C TRP A 671 13.35 -4.03 3.24
N GLN A 672 13.07 -4.10 4.53
CA GLN A 672 11.83 -3.54 5.08
C GLN A 672 11.98 -3.16 6.55
N ILE A 673 10.95 -2.53 7.11
CA ILE A 673 10.83 -2.11 8.50
C ILE A 673 9.89 -3.08 9.22
N VAL A 674 10.32 -3.52 10.39
CA VAL A 674 9.51 -4.31 11.34
C VAL A 674 9.49 -3.61 12.71
N HIS A 675 8.53 -3.96 13.55
CA HIS A 675 8.33 -3.34 14.86
C HIS A 675 7.86 -4.37 15.88
N PHE A 676 7.87 -4.02 17.17
CA PHE A 676 7.45 -4.90 18.27
C PHE A 676 5.94 -5.14 18.37
N GLY A 677 5.14 -4.51 17.51
CA GLY A 677 3.67 -4.70 17.47
C GLY A 677 3.22 -5.94 16.69
N ILE A 678 4.16 -6.71 16.13
CA ILE A 678 3.94 -7.99 15.45
C ILE A 678 4.81 -9.06 16.10
N SER A 679 4.40 -10.33 15.98
CA SER A 679 5.15 -11.45 16.54
C SER A 679 6.49 -11.67 15.82
N SER A 680 7.50 -12.15 16.54
CA SER A 680 8.87 -12.32 16.03
C SER A 680 8.97 -13.34 14.89
N ASP A 681 8.04 -14.29 14.78
CA ASP A 681 7.98 -15.22 13.65
C ASP A 681 7.70 -14.50 12.33
N GLN A 682 7.03 -13.33 12.37
CA GLN A 682 6.78 -12.49 11.21
C GLN A 682 7.98 -11.62 10.83
N TRP A 683 9.09 -11.69 11.56
CA TRP A 683 10.35 -11.03 11.20
C TRP A 683 11.23 -11.93 10.31
N HIS A 684 10.80 -13.13 9.97
CA HIS A 684 11.60 -14.07 9.17
C HIS A 684 11.48 -13.92 7.65
N ASP A 685 10.77 -12.90 7.16
CA ASP A 685 10.91 -12.47 5.76
C ASP A 685 12.37 -12.18 5.41
N ALA A 686 13.17 -11.74 6.41
CA ALA A 686 14.59 -11.50 6.28
C ALA A 686 15.38 -12.35 7.29
N PRO A 687 16.56 -12.88 6.89
CA PRO A 687 17.44 -13.61 7.80
C PRO A 687 18.18 -12.69 8.78
N VAL A 688 18.34 -11.41 8.43
CA VAL A 688 19.08 -10.43 9.23
C VAL A 688 18.12 -9.38 9.79
N LEU A 689 18.09 -9.25 11.12
CA LEU A 689 17.45 -8.13 11.82
C LEU A 689 18.49 -7.06 12.13
N TYR A 690 18.40 -5.96 11.40
CA TYR A 690 19.28 -4.82 11.49
C TYR A 690 18.78 -3.79 12.51
N ILE A 691 19.67 -3.35 13.40
CA ILE A 691 19.39 -2.39 14.47
C ILE A 691 20.50 -1.32 14.45
N SER A 692 20.16 -0.05 14.28
CA SER A 692 21.15 1.03 14.33
C SER A 692 20.67 2.18 15.20
N GLY A 693 21.61 2.93 15.76
CA GLY A 693 21.30 4.11 16.57
C GLY A 693 22.53 4.70 17.23
N SER A 694 22.34 5.84 17.89
CA SER A 694 23.39 6.53 18.66
C SER A 694 23.06 6.60 20.16
N LYS A 695 21.79 6.40 20.53
CA LYS A 695 21.28 6.46 21.91
C LYS A 695 20.90 5.07 22.41
N ASP A 696 20.78 4.94 23.73
CA ASP A 696 20.25 3.72 24.36
C ASP A 696 18.80 3.45 23.85
N PRO A 697 18.52 2.31 23.19
CA PRO A 697 17.19 1.95 22.72
C PRO A 697 16.17 1.68 23.83
N LYS A 698 16.64 1.39 25.06
CA LYS A 698 15.82 1.08 26.24
C LYS A 698 14.81 -0.06 26.02
N PHE A 699 15.27 -1.17 25.45
CA PHE A 699 14.41 -2.34 25.23
C PHE A 699 13.80 -2.86 26.54
N THR A 700 12.49 -3.13 26.55
CA THR A 700 11.82 -3.82 27.66
C THR A 700 12.18 -5.30 27.70
N ASP A 701 11.78 -6.00 28.76
CA ASP A 701 12.02 -7.44 28.90
C ASP A 701 11.29 -8.24 27.81
N GLU A 702 10.07 -7.84 27.46
CA GLU A 702 9.28 -8.47 26.39
C GLU A 702 9.91 -8.23 25.01
N GLN A 703 10.44 -7.02 24.79
CA GLN A 703 11.16 -6.69 23.55
C GLN A 703 12.46 -7.48 23.45
N ALA A 704 13.23 -7.58 24.55
CA ALA A 704 14.44 -8.39 24.61
C ALA A 704 14.15 -9.88 24.36
N GLU A 705 13.06 -10.42 24.91
CA GLU A 705 12.64 -11.79 24.62
C GLU A 705 12.22 -11.97 23.17
N SER A 706 11.54 -10.99 22.55
CA SER A 706 11.20 -11.06 21.12
C SER A 706 12.44 -11.11 20.23
N LEU A 707 13.50 -10.35 20.56
CA LEU A 707 14.80 -10.39 19.88
C LEU A 707 15.49 -11.75 20.06
N ARG A 708 15.44 -12.32 21.27
CA ARG A 708 15.95 -13.66 21.55
C ARG A 708 15.23 -14.72 20.74
N GLN A 709 13.89 -14.68 20.72
CA GLN A 709 13.05 -15.60 19.96
C GLN A 709 13.37 -15.54 18.47
N PHE A 710 13.50 -14.34 17.89
CA PHE A 710 13.92 -14.19 16.50
C PHE A 710 15.24 -14.93 16.22
N VAL A 711 16.26 -14.72 17.06
CA VAL A 711 17.55 -15.39 16.87
C VAL A 711 17.44 -16.90 17.03
N TYR A 712 16.74 -17.39 18.05
CA TYR A 712 16.56 -18.83 18.28
C TYR A 712 15.70 -19.52 17.21
N GLN A 713 14.87 -18.78 16.50
CA GLN A 713 14.12 -19.26 15.33
C GLN A 713 14.96 -19.28 14.04
N GLY A 714 16.26 -18.97 14.13
CA GLY A 714 17.19 -18.98 13.00
C GLY A 714 17.53 -17.60 12.43
N GLY A 715 17.14 -16.51 13.08
CA GLY A 715 17.57 -15.17 12.70
C GLY A 715 18.99 -14.84 13.19
N THR A 716 19.59 -13.79 12.61
CA THR A 716 20.82 -13.16 13.11
C THR A 716 20.60 -11.65 13.28
N ILE A 717 21.02 -11.09 14.42
CA ILE A 717 20.97 -9.64 14.62
C ILE A 717 22.23 -8.99 14.05
N PHE A 718 22.10 -7.90 13.32
CA PHE A 718 23.22 -7.04 12.93
C PHE A 718 23.02 -5.65 13.50
N SER A 719 23.82 -5.26 14.50
CA SER A 719 23.74 -3.94 15.10
C SER A 719 24.88 -3.01 14.68
N CYS A 720 24.59 -1.74 14.45
CA CYS A 720 25.56 -0.73 14.06
C CYS A 720 25.46 0.52 14.93
N THR A 721 26.58 0.96 15.50
CA THR A 721 26.68 2.22 16.21
C THR A 721 26.75 3.38 15.22
N GLU A 722 25.92 4.39 15.41
CA GLU A 722 25.90 5.62 14.61
C GLU A 722 26.51 6.79 15.39
N CYS A 723 27.13 7.75 14.69
CA CYS A 723 27.57 9.03 15.27
C CYS A 723 28.41 8.93 16.57
N ASN A 724 29.29 7.93 16.67
CA ASN A 724 30.09 7.66 17.88
C ASN A 724 29.23 7.44 19.15
N GLY A 725 28.03 6.89 18.99
CA GLY A 725 27.05 6.66 20.07
C GLY A 725 27.46 5.57 21.06
N GLY A 726 28.40 5.87 21.96
CA GLY A 726 28.87 4.92 22.99
C GLY A 726 27.74 4.38 23.89
N ALA A 727 26.66 5.15 24.08
CA ALA A 727 25.47 4.69 24.81
C ALA A 727 24.75 3.54 24.09
N PHE A 728 24.59 3.62 22.77
CA PHE A 728 24.00 2.54 21.97
C PHE A 728 24.86 1.28 22.05
N ARG A 729 26.18 1.40 21.85
CA ARG A 729 27.13 0.28 21.99
C ARG A 729 26.98 -0.43 23.33
N GLN A 730 27.00 0.33 24.43
CA GLN A 730 26.87 -0.23 25.79
C GLN A 730 25.51 -0.90 26.00
N ALA A 731 24.44 -0.32 25.47
CA ALA A 731 23.10 -0.90 25.55
C ALA A 731 23.01 -2.24 24.80
N MET A 732 23.56 -2.32 23.57
CA MET A 732 23.61 -3.56 22.81
C MET A 732 24.45 -4.64 23.51
N GLN A 733 25.60 -4.28 24.08
CA GLN A 733 26.42 -5.20 24.86
C GLN A 733 25.65 -5.78 26.08
N LYS A 734 24.96 -4.92 26.83
CA LYS A 734 24.12 -5.34 27.98
C LYS A 734 22.96 -6.22 27.52
N LEU A 735 22.30 -5.87 26.42
CA LEU A 735 21.22 -6.66 25.84
C LEU A 735 21.73 -8.06 25.48
N TYR A 736 22.82 -8.18 24.73
CA TYR A 736 23.36 -9.48 24.32
C TYR A 736 23.79 -10.34 25.50
N ALA A 737 24.43 -9.75 26.51
CA ALA A 737 24.78 -10.46 27.74
C ALA A 737 23.55 -11.00 28.48
N LYS A 738 22.42 -10.29 28.41
CA LYS A 738 21.15 -10.69 29.01
C LYS A 738 20.45 -11.80 28.23
N ILE A 739 20.32 -11.66 26.90
CA ILE A 739 19.52 -12.58 26.08
C ILE A 739 20.31 -13.81 25.60
N PHE A 740 21.65 -13.75 25.58
CA PHE A 740 22.54 -14.85 25.22
C PHE A 740 23.58 -15.10 26.33
N PRO A 741 23.14 -15.55 27.52
CA PRO A 741 24.06 -15.85 28.61
C PRO A 741 25.09 -16.90 28.18
N GLY A 742 26.36 -16.67 28.48
CA GLY A 742 27.48 -17.55 28.10
C GLY A 742 28.05 -17.29 26.70
N SER A 743 27.48 -16.38 25.90
CA SER A 743 28.02 -15.95 24.60
C SER A 743 28.38 -14.45 24.68
N PRO A 744 29.58 -14.08 25.16
CA PRO A 744 29.96 -12.67 25.24
C PRO A 744 30.17 -12.08 23.84
N MET A 745 29.91 -10.77 23.71
CA MET A 745 30.29 -10.03 22.51
C MET A 745 31.81 -9.86 22.49
N THR A 746 32.46 -10.37 21.45
CA THR A 746 33.92 -10.36 21.29
C THR A 746 34.32 -9.88 19.89
N PRO A 747 35.53 -9.32 19.69
CA PRO A 747 36.00 -9.01 18.34
C PRO A 747 35.99 -10.24 17.45
N CYS A 748 35.47 -10.10 16.23
CA CYS A 748 35.51 -11.18 15.24
C CYS A 748 36.97 -11.60 15.01
N ARG A 749 37.19 -12.91 14.99
CA ARG A 749 38.53 -13.46 14.77
C ARG A 749 39.10 -13.03 13.42
N ALA A 750 40.41 -12.88 13.38
CA ALA A 750 41.17 -12.48 12.19
C ALA A 750 40.97 -13.39 10.96
N ASP A 751 40.60 -14.65 11.18
CA ASP A 751 40.35 -15.70 10.20
C ASP A 751 38.85 -15.94 9.91
N HIS A 752 37.96 -15.16 10.51
CA HIS A 752 36.51 -15.35 10.40
C HIS A 752 36.04 -15.26 8.94
N GLU A 753 35.26 -16.26 8.50
CA GLU A 753 34.86 -16.41 7.09
C GLU A 753 34.00 -15.25 6.57
N VAL A 754 33.31 -14.52 7.44
CA VAL A 754 32.55 -13.29 7.08
C VAL A 754 33.42 -12.25 6.36
N PHE A 755 34.73 -12.17 6.59
CA PHE A 755 35.56 -11.19 5.89
C PHE A 755 35.90 -11.59 4.44
N LYS A 756 35.48 -12.79 4.01
CA LYS A 756 35.73 -13.35 2.67
C LYS A 756 34.56 -14.15 2.10
N ALA A 757 33.34 -13.92 2.60
CA ALA A 757 32.17 -14.72 2.24
C ALA A 757 31.73 -14.51 0.78
N TYR A 758 31.85 -13.28 0.27
CA TYR A 758 31.59 -12.93 -1.12
C TYR A 758 32.67 -12.00 -1.68
N TYR A 759 33.03 -10.97 -0.91
CA TYR A 759 34.18 -10.09 -1.15
C TYR A 759 35.26 -10.31 -0.10
N THR A 760 36.52 -10.05 -0.46
CA THR A 760 37.60 -9.91 0.52
C THR A 760 37.59 -8.49 1.07
N VAL A 761 37.23 -8.33 2.34
CA VAL A 761 37.18 -7.02 3.02
C VAL A 761 38.29 -6.90 4.06
N PRO A 762 38.80 -5.68 4.34
CA PRO A 762 39.75 -5.47 5.41
C PRO A 762 39.17 -5.92 6.76
N ARG A 763 40.05 -6.29 7.69
CA ARG A 763 39.66 -6.53 9.08
C ARG A 763 39.19 -5.21 9.69
N THR A 764 37.99 -5.23 10.23
CA THR A 764 37.29 -4.03 10.73
C THR A 764 36.93 -4.21 12.20
N ALA A 765 36.34 -3.18 12.82
CA ALA A 765 35.81 -3.24 14.19
C ALA A 765 34.50 -4.04 14.28
N LEU A 766 34.44 -5.20 13.60
CA LEU A 766 33.32 -6.13 13.68
C LEU A 766 33.49 -7.02 14.93
N GLN A 767 32.42 -7.14 15.69
CA GLN A 767 32.30 -7.98 16.86
C GLN A 767 31.21 -9.03 16.60
N GLU A 768 31.31 -10.17 17.26
CA GLU A 768 30.33 -11.25 17.20
C GLU A 768 29.90 -11.70 18.59
N VAL A 769 28.65 -12.17 18.66
CA VAL A 769 28.13 -13.01 19.73
C VAL A 769 27.90 -14.38 19.11
N ASN A 770 28.59 -15.41 19.59
CA ASN A 770 28.65 -16.72 18.94
C ASN A 770 28.37 -17.84 19.94
N ASN A 771 27.47 -18.77 19.59
CA ASN A 771 27.11 -19.92 20.45
C ASN A 771 28.04 -21.14 20.26
N GLY A 772 29.07 -21.03 19.41
CA GLY A 772 29.98 -22.10 18.99
C GLY A 772 29.55 -22.84 17.72
N ALA A 773 28.30 -22.68 17.28
CA ALA A 773 27.79 -23.18 16.01
C ALA A 773 27.69 -22.07 14.95
N ARG A 774 27.22 -20.88 15.34
CA ARG A 774 27.08 -19.72 14.46
C ARG A 774 27.11 -18.40 15.24
N PRO A 775 27.36 -17.28 14.54
CA PRO A 775 27.05 -15.94 15.04
C PRO A 775 25.54 -15.75 15.27
N LEU A 776 25.17 -15.48 16.52
CA LEU A 776 23.84 -15.05 16.96
C LEU A 776 23.61 -13.58 16.65
N ALA A 777 24.65 -12.78 16.81
CA ALA A 777 24.66 -11.37 16.46
C ALA A 777 26.03 -10.91 15.96
N PHE A 778 26.01 -9.92 15.06
CA PHE A 778 27.16 -9.10 14.73
C PHE A 778 26.95 -7.67 15.24
N HIS A 779 28.01 -7.02 15.67
CA HIS A 779 28.01 -5.61 16.06
C HIS A 779 29.16 -4.87 15.38
N CYS A 780 28.90 -3.69 14.82
CA CYS A 780 29.94 -2.83 14.26
C CYS A 780 29.92 -1.45 14.92
N ASP A 781 31.08 -1.03 15.43
CA ASP A 781 31.26 0.31 16.01
C ASP A 781 31.57 1.38 14.96
N TYR A 782 31.84 0.98 13.71
CA TYR A 782 32.01 1.91 12.61
C TYR A 782 30.63 2.36 12.11
N ASP A 783 30.48 3.67 11.80
CA ASP A 783 29.24 4.24 11.24
C ASP A 783 29.09 3.84 9.76
N LEU A 784 28.86 2.54 9.53
CA LEU A 784 28.45 1.98 8.26
C LEU A 784 27.18 2.65 7.71
N PRO A 785 26.16 2.98 8.54
CA PRO A 785 24.91 3.55 8.05
C PRO A 785 25.11 4.91 7.38
N LEU A 786 26.05 5.74 7.86
CA LEU A 786 26.48 6.96 7.19
C LEU A 786 27.02 6.70 5.79
N CYS A 787 27.86 5.67 5.61
CA CYS A 787 28.46 5.36 4.32
C CYS A 787 27.41 4.92 3.30
N TRP A 788 26.43 4.13 3.73
CA TRP A 788 25.32 3.70 2.89
C TRP A 788 24.39 4.85 2.54
N GLN A 789 23.94 5.63 3.53
CA GLN A 789 23.09 6.82 3.35
C GLN A 789 23.70 7.84 2.39
N ALA A 790 25.00 8.11 2.53
CA ALA A 790 25.74 9.08 1.72
C ALA A 790 26.30 8.48 0.42
N ARG A 791 25.91 7.24 0.06
CA ARG A 791 26.27 6.60 -1.22
C ARG A 791 27.77 6.52 -1.47
N ARG A 792 28.56 6.30 -0.42
CA ARG A 792 30.03 6.33 -0.51
C ARG A 792 30.65 5.02 -1.05
N TRP A 793 30.02 4.40 -2.05
CA TRP A 793 30.41 3.10 -2.58
C TRP A 793 31.80 3.08 -3.25
N THR A 794 32.31 4.22 -3.72
CA THR A 794 33.68 4.32 -4.28
C THR A 794 34.71 4.59 -3.19
N ALA A 795 34.43 5.56 -2.29
CA ALA A 795 35.39 6.02 -1.29
C ALA A 795 35.49 5.09 -0.05
N GLN A 796 34.40 4.40 0.30
CA GLN A 796 34.34 3.46 1.43
C GLN A 796 33.70 2.14 1.00
N LYS A 797 34.15 1.60 -0.13
CA LYS A 797 33.64 0.37 -0.76
C LYS A 797 33.47 -0.80 0.22
N TRP A 798 34.47 -1.01 1.10
CA TRP A 798 34.47 -2.10 2.07
C TRP A 798 33.24 -2.11 2.99
N THR A 799 32.60 -0.96 3.24
CA THR A 799 31.43 -0.86 4.11
C THR A 799 30.19 -1.50 3.48
N PHE A 800 30.08 -1.45 2.15
CA PHE A 800 29.02 -2.11 1.38
C PHE A 800 29.34 -3.60 1.21
N GLU A 801 30.59 -3.91 0.89
CA GLU A 801 31.09 -5.28 0.75
C GLU A 801 30.98 -6.08 2.05
N LEU A 802 31.22 -5.47 3.21
CA LEU A 802 31.07 -6.11 4.51
C LEU A 802 29.62 -6.48 4.79
N ALA A 803 28.68 -5.59 4.51
CA ALA A 803 27.26 -5.90 4.68
C ALA A 803 26.80 -6.98 3.70
N ALA A 804 27.31 -6.97 2.46
CA ALA A 804 27.05 -8.05 1.49
C ALA A 804 27.58 -9.37 2.02
N ASN A 805 28.81 -9.40 2.54
CA ASN A 805 29.36 -10.58 3.17
C ASN A 805 28.51 -11.07 4.35
N ILE A 806 28.01 -10.19 5.22
CA ILE A 806 27.13 -10.59 6.33
C ILE A 806 25.85 -11.25 5.78
N GLY A 807 25.21 -10.64 4.77
CA GLY A 807 24.02 -11.22 4.12
C GLY A 807 24.29 -12.61 3.52
N VAL A 808 25.39 -12.75 2.76
CA VAL A 808 25.78 -14.03 2.14
C VAL A 808 26.22 -15.07 3.18
N TYR A 809 26.93 -14.64 4.22
CA TYR A 809 27.38 -15.52 5.30
C TYR A 809 26.19 -16.13 6.04
N VAL A 810 25.18 -15.32 6.37
CA VAL A 810 24.00 -15.76 7.12
C VAL A 810 23.05 -16.60 6.26
N ASN A 811 22.84 -16.24 4.99
CA ASN A 811 21.78 -16.84 4.17
C ASN A 811 22.24 -17.68 2.98
N GLY A 812 23.41 -17.39 2.40
CA GLY A 812 23.79 -17.83 1.06
C GLY A 812 23.04 -17.07 -0.05
N LEU A 813 23.65 -16.95 -1.24
CA LEU A 813 23.07 -16.20 -2.37
C LEU A 813 22.03 -16.95 -3.20
N ASP A 814 22.04 -18.26 -3.17
CA ASP A 814 21.16 -19.08 -4.02
C ASP A 814 19.79 -19.34 -3.40
N MET A 815 19.60 -18.98 -2.12
CA MET A 815 18.43 -19.33 -1.32
C MET A 815 17.78 -18.09 -0.68
N LEU A 816 17.75 -16.98 -1.41
CA LEU A 816 17.06 -15.77 -0.97
C LEU A 816 15.55 -15.99 -0.94
N ARG A 817 14.93 -15.91 0.24
CA ARG A 817 13.51 -16.21 0.42
C ARG A 817 12.62 -15.07 -0.09
N PRO A 818 11.58 -15.37 -0.89
CA PRO A 818 10.66 -14.35 -1.38
C PRO A 818 9.85 -13.76 -0.22
N ARG A 819 9.45 -12.50 -0.38
CA ARG A 819 8.53 -11.82 0.57
C ARG A 819 7.25 -12.64 0.72
N GLY A 820 6.75 -12.76 1.95
CA GLY A 820 5.48 -13.44 2.21
C GLY A 820 5.62 -14.95 2.38
N THR A 821 6.82 -15.44 2.63
CA THR A 821 7.07 -16.80 3.12
C THR A 821 7.39 -16.76 4.61
N ASN A 822 7.04 -17.83 5.32
CA ASN A 822 7.42 -18.01 6.72
C ASN A 822 7.97 -19.43 6.88
N HIS A 823 9.24 -19.56 7.23
CA HIS A 823 9.85 -20.87 7.45
C HIS A 823 9.46 -21.49 8.79
N TRP A 824 8.85 -20.72 9.70
CA TRP A 824 8.40 -21.18 11.01
C TRP A 824 6.96 -21.72 10.92
N PRO A 825 6.74 -23.05 10.89
CA PRO A 825 5.41 -23.60 10.67
C PRO A 825 4.51 -23.33 11.87
N GLU A 826 3.21 -23.42 11.66
CA GLU A 826 2.25 -23.34 12.76
C GLU A 826 2.27 -24.60 13.62
N LYS A 827 1.79 -24.46 14.86
CA LYS A 827 1.54 -25.60 15.72
C LYS A 827 0.22 -26.25 15.31
N ILE A 828 0.30 -27.42 14.68
CA ILE A 828 -0.86 -28.17 14.17
C ILE A 828 -1.17 -29.33 15.15
N PRO A 829 -2.39 -29.42 15.70
CA PRO A 829 -2.82 -30.59 16.45
C PRO A 829 -2.94 -31.81 15.53
N VAL A 830 -2.47 -32.98 15.97
CA VAL A 830 -2.64 -34.25 15.26
C VAL A 830 -3.33 -35.27 16.19
N PRO A 831 -4.67 -35.24 16.31
CA PRO A 831 -5.41 -36.03 17.31
C PRO A 831 -5.18 -37.54 17.27
N ASN A 832 -4.87 -38.09 16.09
CA ASN A 832 -4.62 -39.52 15.86
C ASN A 832 -3.21 -39.78 15.29
N GLY A 833 -2.27 -38.86 15.52
CA GLY A 833 -0.90 -39.00 15.05
C GLY A 833 -0.12 -40.02 15.88
N GLN A 834 0.90 -40.65 15.29
CA GLN A 834 1.83 -41.49 16.05
C GLN A 834 2.54 -40.64 17.12
N ASP A 835 2.52 -41.09 18.37
CA ASP A 835 3.20 -40.41 19.48
C ASP A 835 4.68 -40.83 19.56
N LEU A 836 5.55 -39.90 19.23
CA LEU A 836 7.00 -40.06 19.17
C LEU A 836 7.65 -39.21 20.28
N LYS A 837 8.69 -39.75 20.91
CA LYS A 837 9.38 -39.10 22.03
C LYS A 837 10.89 -39.07 21.79
N ILE A 838 11.49 -37.90 21.97
CA ILE A 838 12.94 -37.69 21.99
C ILE A 838 13.33 -37.10 23.34
N VAL A 839 14.41 -37.61 23.92
CA VAL A 839 15.05 -36.99 25.08
C VAL A 839 16.39 -36.39 24.67
N ARG A 840 16.61 -35.10 24.97
CA ARG A 840 17.87 -34.40 24.76
C ARG A 840 18.75 -34.52 25.99
N LEU A 841 20.06 -34.69 25.79
CA LEU A 841 21.02 -34.99 26.85
C LEU A 841 21.92 -33.79 27.13
N LYS A 842 22.09 -33.45 28.41
CA LYS A 842 23.11 -32.49 28.88
C LYS A 842 24.49 -33.12 28.87
N HIS A 843 25.52 -32.32 28.62
CA HIS A 843 26.92 -32.72 28.70
C HIS A 843 27.81 -31.51 29.01
N SER A 844 29.11 -31.73 29.14
CA SER A 844 30.10 -30.71 29.51
C SER A 844 30.26 -29.55 28.50
N GLY A 845 30.19 -29.84 27.20
CA GLY A 845 30.12 -28.81 26.16
C GLY A 845 28.77 -28.07 26.09
N ASN A 846 28.61 -27.13 25.15
CA ASN A 846 27.31 -26.50 24.93
C ASN A 846 26.35 -27.51 24.26
N CYS A 847 25.45 -28.10 25.06
CA CYS A 847 24.51 -29.15 24.67
C CYS A 847 23.19 -28.64 24.07
N ASP A 848 23.00 -27.31 24.05
CA ASP A 848 21.81 -26.70 23.48
C ASP A 848 22.10 -25.41 22.70
N PRO A 849 22.97 -25.47 21.66
CA PRO A 849 23.31 -24.30 20.87
C PRO A 849 22.10 -23.72 20.11
N GLU A 850 21.14 -24.56 19.70
CA GLU A 850 19.93 -24.15 18.94
C GLU A 850 18.64 -24.67 19.59
N PRO A 851 18.14 -24.02 20.66
CA PRO A 851 17.04 -24.53 21.49
C PRO A 851 15.73 -24.81 20.77
N LEU A 852 15.41 -24.01 19.74
CA LEU A 852 14.14 -24.14 19.03
C LEU A 852 14.23 -25.01 17.76
N ALA A 853 15.39 -25.59 17.45
CA ALA A 853 15.54 -26.49 16.30
C ALA A 853 14.60 -27.71 16.41
N TYR A 854 14.53 -28.29 17.60
CA TYR A 854 13.67 -29.43 17.90
C TYR A 854 12.18 -29.04 18.00
N GLU A 855 11.88 -27.81 18.40
CA GLU A 855 10.50 -27.30 18.36
C GLU A 855 10.03 -27.19 16.90
N ARG A 856 10.84 -26.57 16.03
CA ARG A 856 10.52 -26.50 14.59
C ARG A 856 10.39 -27.89 13.98
N LEU A 857 11.28 -28.83 14.32
CA LEU A 857 11.17 -30.22 13.90
C LEU A 857 9.84 -30.86 14.31
N ALA A 858 9.37 -30.64 15.54
CA ALA A 858 8.08 -31.14 15.99
C ALA A 858 6.91 -30.57 15.18
N ARG A 859 6.96 -29.28 14.84
CA ARG A 859 5.96 -28.64 13.97
C ARG A 859 5.98 -29.20 12.54
N LEU A 860 7.16 -29.45 11.99
CA LEU A 860 7.31 -30.10 10.67
C LEU A 860 6.82 -31.55 10.67
N MET A 861 7.07 -32.31 11.73
CA MET A 861 6.54 -33.66 11.91
C MET A 861 5.01 -33.67 11.94
N ALA A 862 4.39 -32.73 12.66
CA ALA A 862 2.94 -32.58 12.67
C ALA A 862 2.39 -32.20 11.27
N ALA A 863 3.03 -31.25 10.59
CA ALA A 863 2.61 -30.75 9.29
C ALA A 863 2.71 -31.81 8.18
N HIS A 864 3.85 -32.49 8.06
CA HIS A 864 4.19 -33.32 6.90
C HIS A 864 4.14 -34.83 7.19
N ALA A 865 4.53 -35.27 8.39
CA ALA A 865 4.53 -36.69 8.75
C ALA A 865 3.26 -37.12 9.51
N LYS A 866 2.37 -36.17 9.85
CA LYS A 866 1.16 -36.40 10.64
C LYS A 866 1.45 -37.18 11.94
N ALA A 867 2.54 -36.82 12.62
CA ALA A 867 2.98 -37.44 13.86
C ALA A 867 3.19 -36.40 14.97
N ASN A 868 2.91 -36.79 16.21
CA ASN A 868 3.14 -35.97 17.39
C ASN A 868 4.56 -36.22 17.91
N LEU A 869 5.40 -35.19 17.91
CA LEU A 869 6.75 -35.28 18.47
C LEU A 869 6.83 -34.53 19.80
N THR A 870 7.05 -35.28 20.88
CA THR A 870 7.38 -34.72 22.19
C THR A 870 8.88 -34.70 22.37
N VAL A 871 9.45 -33.53 22.68
CA VAL A 871 10.88 -33.36 22.95
C VAL A 871 11.05 -32.96 24.41
N THR A 872 11.81 -33.75 25.16
CA THR A 872 12.10 -33.52 26.58
C THR A 872 13.57 -33.17 26.76
N GLY A 873 13.88 -32.27 27.69
CA GLY A 873 15.26 -31.92 28.05
C GLY A 873 15.78 -30.65 27.37
N PRO A 874 17.09 -30.33 27.51
CA PRO A 874 18.14 -31.25 27.94
C PRO A 874 18.03 -31.78 29.40
N VAL A 875 18.18 -33.08 29.61
CA VAL A 875 18.20 -33.74 30.95
C VAL A 875 19.59 -34.27 31.28
N GLU A 876 19.89 -34.49 32.56
CA GLU A 876 21.14 -35.14 32.97
C GLU A 876 21.22 -36.56 32.41
N ILE A 877 22.36 -36.96 31.85
CA ILE A 877 22.53 -38.30 31.22
C ILE A 877 22.27 -39.42 32.22
N SER A 878 22.60 -39.23 33.49
CA SER A 878 22.32 -40.18 34.57
C SER A 878 20.84 -40.49 34.76
N SER A 879 19.93 -39.59 34.34
CA SER A 879 18.48 -39.78 34.42
C SER A 879 17.87 -40.55 33.25
N LEU A 880 18.69 -40.92 32.25
CA LEU A 880 18.22 -41.51 30.99
C LEU A 880 17.46 -42.84 31.18
N GLY A 881 17.82 -43.63 32.19
CA GLY A 881 17.15 -44.90 32.48
C GLY A 881 15.68 -44.80 32.87
N GLY A 882 15.21 -43.62 33.32
CA GLY A 882 13.81 -43.36 33.67
C GLY A 882 12.96 -42.76 32.55
N GLN A 883 13.56 -42.51 31.37
CA GLN A 883 12.89 -41.84 30.26
C GLN A 883 12.14 -42.85 29.38
N GLN A 884 10.94 -42.47 28.93
CA GLN A 884 10.12 -43.30 28.03
C GLN A 884 10.52 -43.17 26.55
N ALA A 885 11.46 -42.29 26.21
CA ALA A 885 11.88 -42.03 24.85
C ALA A 885 12.73 -43.19 24.29
N LYS A 886 12.48 -43.62 23.05
CA LYS A 886 13.30 -44.62 22.34
C LYS A 886 14.50 -44.00 21.63
N LEU A 887 14.50 -42.69 21.45
CA LEU A 887 15.59 -41.91 20.87
C LEU A 887 16.13 -40.92 21.89
N ALA A 888 17.43 -40.99 22.15
CA ALA A 888 18.17 -40.01 22.94
C ALA A 888 19.09 -39.19 22.02
N SER A 889 19.17 -37.89 22.25
CA SER A 889 19.87 -36.93 21.40
C SER A 889 21.01 -36.27 22.18
N LEU A 890 22.24 -36.57 21.79
CA LEU A 890 23.48 -36.01 22.30
C LEU A 890 24.10 -35.09 21.25
N VAL A 891 23.70 -33.82 21.26
CA VAL A 891 24.11 -32.84 20.26
C VAL A 891 24.80 -31.68 20.94
N GLY A 892 25.82 -31.10 20.31
CA GLY A 892 26.46 -29.94 20.89
C GLY A 892 27.62 -29.39 20.11
N VAL A 893 28.29 -28.43 20.75
CA VAL A 893 29.55 -27.81 20.31
C VAL A 893 30.57 -27.78 21.45
N GLY A 894 31.85 -27.74 21.08
CA GLY A 894 32.97 -27.87 22.00
C GLY A 894 33.26 -29.33 22.35
N LYS A 895 34.32 -29.56 23.13
CA LYS A 895 34.74 -30.91 23.51
C LYS A 895 33.67 -31.66 24.31
N LEU A 896 33.33 -32.88 23.87
CA LEU A 896 32.49 -33.81 24.61
C LEU A 896 33.33 -34.61 25.60
N GLU A 897 32.99 -34.50 26.89
CA GLU A 897 33.57 -35.32 27.95
C GLU A 897 32.45 -35.96 28.77
N LEU A 898 32.51 -37.28 28.96
CA LEU A 898 31.52 -38.04 29.73
C LEU A 898 32.19 -38.75 30.91
N GLY A 899 31.67 -38.53 32.11
CA GLY A 899 32.07 -39.24 33.32
C GLY A 899 31.63 -40.70 33.33
N PRO A 900 32.18 -41.55 34.23
CA PRO A 900 31.86 -42.98 34.27
C PRO A 900 30.36 -43.29 34.42
N ALA A 901 29.63 -42.53 35.24
CA ALA A 901 28.20 -42.71 35.43
C ALA A 901 27.39 -42.41 34.16
N GLU A 902 27.75 -41.35 33.44
CA GLU A 902 27.09 -40.97 32.18
C GLU A 902 27.33 -42.01 31.10
N GLN A 903 28.57 -42.51 31.00
CA GLN A 903 28.92 -43.59 30.08
C GLN A 903 28.11 -44.87 30.35
N THR A 904 27.94 -45.22 31.62
CA THR A 904 27.12 -46.38 32.03
C THR A 904 25.66 -46.17 31.68
N ALA A 905 25.08 -45.01 31.98
CA ALA A 905 23.69 -44.71 31.64
C ALA A 905 23.41 -44.76 30.13
N ILE A 906 24.33 -44.29 29.29
CA ILE A 906 24.23 -44.41 27.82
C ILE A 906 24.27 -45.87 27.38
N ARG A 907 25.22 -46.67 27.92
CA ARG A 907 25.31 -48.10 27.59
C ARG A 907 24.03 -48.84 27.98
N GLU A 908 23.50 -48.59 29.17
CA GLU A 908 22.25 -49.22 29.64
C GLU A 908 21.06 -48.85 28.76
N PHE A 909 20.93 -47.57 28.39
CA PHE A 909 19.87 -47.10 27.50
C PHE A 909 19.92 -47.81 26.15
N VAL A 910 21.11 -47.87 25.54
CA VAL A 910 21.33 -48.54 24.26
C VAL A 910 21.09 -50.05 24.38
N ASN A 911 21.57 -50.71 25.42
CA ASN A 911 21.37 -52.16 25.63
C ASN A 911 19.90 -52.53 25.85
N LYS A 912 19.08 -51.62 26.41
CA LYS A 912 17.62 -51.78 26.54
C LYS A 912 16.84 -51.51 25.23
N GLY A 913 17.54 -51.39 24.11
CA GLY A 913 16.94 -51.16 22.79
C GLY A 913 16.78 -49.69 22.40
N GLY A 914 17.26 -48.75 23.21
CA GLY A 914 17.31 -47.34 22.84
C GLY A 914 18.27 -47.06 21.68
N THR A 915 18.07 -45.93 21.00
CA THR A 915 18.95 -45.42 19.95
C THR A 915 19.54 -44.08 20.38
N LEU A 916 20.85 -43.91 20.24
CA LEU A 916 21.54 -42.65 20.47
C LEU A 916 21.80 -41.92 19.16
N LEU A 917 21.31 -40.69 19.03
CA LEU A 917 21.71 -39.75 17.99
C LEU A 917 22.82 -38.85 18.53
N VAL A 918 23.93 -38.75 17.81
CA VAL A 918 25.06 -37.88 18.13
C VAL A 918 25.33 -36.94 16.96
N GLU A 919 25.36 -35.63 17.22
CA GLU A 919 25.50 -34.62 16.17
C GLU A 919 26.46 -33.50 16.58
N ALA A 920 27.39 -33.15 15.68
CA ALA A 920 28.19 -31.94 15.80
C ALA A 920 27.46 -30.74 15.19
N VAL A 921 26.86 -29.89 16.04
CA VAL A 921 26.07 -28.75 15.58
C VAL A 921 26.97 -27.72 14.89
N GLY A 922 26.52 -27.14 13.78
CA GLY A 922 27.31 -26.27 12.91
C GLY A 922 28.52 -26.96 12.23
N GLY A 923 28.67 -28.28 12.37
CA GLY A 923 29.84 -29.04 11.92
C GLY A 923 31.06 -28.84 12.81
N ASN A 924 30.85 -28.60 14.11
CA ASN A 924 31.91 -28.34 15.08
C ASN A 924 32.91 -29.51 15.16
N ARG A 925 34.15 -29.28 14.71
CA ARG A 925 35.18 -30.33 14.61
C ARG A 925 35.59 -30.90 15.96
N GLU A 926 35.72 -30.06 16.97
CA GLU A 926 36.13 -30.47 18.31
C GLU A 926 35.10 -31.43 18.93
N PHE A 927 33.81 -31.12 18.81
CA PHE A 927 32.73 -32.02 19.22
C PHE A 927 32.75 -33.31 18.41
N ALA A 928 32.85 -33.22 17.08
CA ALA A 928 32.84 -34.40 16.21
C ALA A 928 33.98 -35.38 16.54
N GLU A 929 35.20 -34.88 16.77
CA GLU A 929 36.37 -35.69 17.09
C GLU A 929 36.27 -36.33 18.48
N SER A 930 35.93 -35.54 19.49
CA SER A 930 35.75 -36.05 20.87
C SER A 930 34.57 -37.01 20.99
N ALA A 931 33.50 -36.80 20.23
CA ALA A 931 32.38 -37.73 20.13
C ALA A 931 32.79 -39.08 19.52
N ARG A 932 33.57 -39.09 18.42
CA ARG A 932 34.08 -40.35 17.85
C ARG A 932 34.93 -41.13 18.86
N GLN A 933 35.83 -40.44 19.57
CA GLN A 933 36.66 -41.06 20.61
C GLN A 933 35.81 -41.62 21.76
N THR A 934 34.79 -40.87 22.18
CA THR A 934 33.86 -41.28 23.24
C THR A 934 33.05 -42.50 22.81
N LEU A 935 32.53 -42.53 21.59
CA LEU A 935 31.78 -43.67 21.05
C LEU A 935 32.65 -44.93 20.94
N ALA A 936 33.92 -44.79 20.52
CA ALA A 936 34.87 -45.91 20.50
C ALA A 936 35.13 -46.49 21.90
N LYS A 937 35.16 -45.65 22.95
CA LYS A 937 35.29 -46.09 24.35
C LYS A 937 34.01 -46.73 24.88
N LEU A 938 32.84 -46.23 24.49
CA LEU A 938 31.54 -46.77 24.90
C LEU A 938 31.27 -48.15 24.29
N PHE A 939 31.68 -48.35 23.03
CA PHE A 939 31.39 -49.56 22.25
C PHE A 939 32.67 -50.15 21.61
N PRO A 940 33.64 -50.64 22.40
CA PRO A 940 34.95 -51.06 21.88
C PRO A 940 34.88 -52.25 20.91
N GLN A 941 33.82 -53.07 20.99
CA GLN A 941 33.61 -54.23 20.13
C GLN A 941 32.79 -53.91 18.87
N SER A 942 32.35 -52.67 18.69
CA SER A 942 31.45 -52.27 17.60
C SER A 942 31.86 -50.90 17.06
N PRO A 943 32.86 -50.84 16.16
CA PRO A 943 33.40 -49.57 15.68
C PRO A 943 32.35 -48.80 14.87
N LEU A 944 32.52 -47.48 14.87
CA LEU A 944 31.75 -46.57 14.03
C LEU A 944 32.00 -46.91 12.55
N ARG A 945 30.95 -47.16 11.77
CA ARG A 945 31.03 -47.45 10.32
C ARG A 945 30.03 -46.63 9.52
N PRO A 946 30.25 -46.35 8.23
CA PRO A 946 29.25 -45.68 7.39
C PRO A 946 27.89 -46.39 7.43
N ILE A 947 26.79 -45.64 7.46
CA ILE A 947 25.45 -46.22 7.35
C ILE A 947 25.16 -46.58 5.89
N SER A 948 24.53 -47.73 5.65
CA SER A 948 24.01 -48.06 4.32
C SER A 948 22.75 -47.24 4.02
N VAL A 949 22.58 -46.80 2.77
CA VAL A 949 21.33 -46.16 2.32
C VAL A 949 20.13 -47.12 2.36
N SER A 950 20.39 -48.43 2.32
CA SER A 950 19.37 -49.47 2.51
C SER A 950 19.11 -49.79 3.99
N ALA A 951 19.87 -49.23 4.93
CA ALA A 951 19.65 -49.48 6.35
C ALA A 951 18.27 -48.93 6.76
N PRO A 952 17.58 -49.57 7.73
CA PRO A 952 16.22 -49.22 8.13
C PRO A 952 15.93 -47.71 8.35
N PRO A 953 16.78 -46.91 9.02
CA PRO A 953 16.51 -45.48 9.16
C PRO A 953 16.61 -44.69 7.84
N MET A 954 17.34 -45.16 6.82
CA MET A 954 17.47 -44.44 5.53
C MET A 954 16.50 -44.99 4.46
N GLY A 955 16.19 -46.28 4.52
CA GLY A 955 15.38 -47.02 3.54
C GLY A 955 13.92 -47.23 3.92
N LEU A 956 13.32 -46.40 4.80
CA LEU A 956 11.90 -46.52 5.15
C LEU A 956 11.02 -46.47 3.90
N SER A 957 10.26 -47.55 3.63
CA SER A 957 9.46 -47.71 2.40
C SER A 957 8.43 -46.59 2.20
N GLN A 958 7.86 -46.08 3.29
CA GLN A 958 6.89 -44.98 3.28
C GLN A 958 7.50 -43.62 2.90
N CYS A 959 8.82 -43.44 3.05
CA CYS A 959 9.49 -42.15 2.82
C CYS A 959 11.00 -42.30 2.56
N PRO A 960 11.42 -43.02 1.50
CA PRO A 960 12.82 -43.36 1.27
C PRO A 960 13.67 -42.11 0.97
N ILE A 961 14.90 -42.07 1.48
CA ILE A 961 15.87 -41.01 1.16
C ILE A 961 16.77 -41.50 0.02
N GLN A 962 16.44 -41.10 -1.21
CA GLN A 962 17.26 -41.42 -2.39
C GLN A 962 18.43 -40.46 -2.58
N ARG A 963 18.27 -39.20 -2.17
CA ARG A 963 19.24 -38.14 -2.37
C ARG A 963 19.17 -37.12 -1.23
N VAL A 964 20.32 -36.60 -0.83
CA VAL A 964 20.44 -35.42 0.03
C VAL A 964 21.15 -34.28 -0.67
N LYS A 965 20.87 -33.07 -0.20
CA LYS A 965 21.59 -31.85 -0.52
C LYS A 965 22.38 -31.41 0.71
N TYR A 966 23.56 -30.90 0.44
CA TYR A 966 24.47 -30.32 1.42
C TYR A 966 24.56 -28.82 1.20
N ARG A 967 24.86 -28.06 2.24
CA ARG A 967 25.16 -26.62 2.12
C ARG A 967 26.44 -26.41 1.30
N SER A 968 26.66 -25.18 0.84
CA SER A 968 27.76 -24.85 -0.06
C SER A 968 29.14 -25.25 0.50
N LYS A 969 29.43 -24.92 1.77
CA LYS A 969 30.70 -25.29 2.43
C LYS A 969 30.93 -26.81 2.47
N THR A 970 29.90 -27.56 2.81
CA THR A 970 29.95 -29.02 2.86
C THR A 970 30.05 -29.63 1.48
N THR A 971 29.40 -29.05 0.48
CA THR A 971 29.51 -29.48 -0.92
C THR A 971 30.94 -29.27 -1.43
N VAL A 972 31.60 -28.16 -1.07
CA VAL A 972 33.02 -27.95 -1.38
C VAL A 972 33.90 -29.01 -0.71
N ARG A 973 33.61 -29.38 0.55
CA ARG A 973 34.37 -30.39 1.31
C ARG A 973 34.15 -31.82 0.82
N LEU A 974 32.91 -32.21 0.55
CA LEU A 974 32.50 -33.58 0.20
C LEU A 974 32.39 -33.83 -1.31
N GLY A 975 32.52 -32.80 -2.13
CA GLY A 975 32.32 -32.87 -3.58
C GLY A 975 30.86 -33.15 -3.96
N ASN A 976 30.67 -33.97 -4.99
CA ASN A 976 29.33 -34.30 -5.53
C ASN A 976 28.57 -35.37 -4.72
N MET A 977 28.90 -35.56 -3.44
CA MET A 977 28.23 -36.55 -2.58
C MET A 977 26.72 -36.26 -2.49
N ARG A 978 25.91 -37.30 -2.74
CA ARG A 978 24.45 -37.21 -2.79
C ARG A 978 23.73 -38.15 -1.81
N THR A 979 24.49 -38.90 -1.01
CA THR A 979 23.96 -39.82 0.01
C THR A 979 24.21 -39.25 1.40
N PRO A 980 23.38 -39.57 2.41
CA PRO A 980 23.65 -39.17 3.79
C PRO A 980 25.02 -39.68 4.27
N ASN A 981 25.90 -38.76 4.65
CA ASN A 981 27.20 -39.01 5.28
C ASN A 981 27.02 -39.25 6.79
N LEU A 982 26.39 -40.36 7.14
CA LEU A 982 26.16 -40.74 8.54
C LEU A 982 27.01 -41.97 8.88
N GLN A 983 27.41 -42.06 10.14
CA GLN A 983 28.09 -43.22 10.69
C GLN A 983 27.18 -43.88 11.74
N THR A 984 27.39 -45.16 12.01
CA THR A 984 26.58 -45.95 12.92
C THR A 984 27.41 -46.95 13.72
N VAL A 985 26.98 -47.20 14.95
CA VAL A 985 27.35 -48.39 15.73
C VAL A 985 26.23 -49.42 15.56
N VAL A 986 26.59 -50.65 15.21
CA VAL A 986 25.64 -51.75 15.08
C VAL A 986 25.96 -52.82 16.11
N LEU A 987 24.97 -53.15 16.94
CA LEU A 987 25.07 -54.20 17.94
C LEU A 987 24.42 -55.50 17.43
N LYS A 988 24.92 -56.64 17.89
CA LYS A 988 24.27 -57.94 17.68
C LYS A 988 23.06 -58.04 18.60
N ASP A 989 21.90 -58.34 18.05
CA ASP A 989 20.66 -58.60 18.77
C ASP A 989 20.60 -60.07 19.21
N ALA A 990 19.85 -60.37 20.27
CA ALA A 990 19.69 -61.72 20.81
C ALA A 990 18.85 -62.66 19.90
N SER A 991 18.26 -62.12 18.83
CA SER A 991 17.39 -62.82 17.88
C SER A 991 18.01 -62.99 16.47
N ASP A 992 19.33 -63.14 16.38
CA ASP A 992 20.13 -63.27 15.14
C ASP A 992 20.15 -62.03 14.20
N GLY A 993 19.58 -60.91 14.63
CA GLY A 993 19.59 -59.64 13.89
C GLY A 993 20.75 -58.71 14.27
N SER A 994 21.09 -57.77 13.38
CA SER A 994 21.99 -56.65 13.69
C SER A 994 21.20 -55.36 13.83
N ARG A 995 21.32 -54.62 14.95
CA ARG A 995 20.54 -53.40 15.23
C ARG A 995 21.42 -52.15 15.21
N THR A 996 20.97 -51.10 14.54
CA THR A 996 21.55 -49.75 14.65
C THR A 996 21.34 -49.22 16.07
N ALA A 997 22.43 -48.97 16.79
CA ALA A 997 22.42 -48.53 18.18
C ALA A 997 22.76 -47.05 18.34
N VAL A 998 23.68 -46.57 17.51
CA VAL A 998 24.09 -45.16 17.45
C VAL A 998 24.00 -44.67 16.02
N ILE A 999 23.56 -43.43 15.84
CA ILE A 999 23.66 -42.67 14.60
C ILE A 999 24.51 -41.45 14.89
N PHE A 1000 25.60 -41.28 14.17
CA PHE A 1000 26.54 -40.18 14.32
C PHE A 1000 26.58 -39.35 13.04
N SER A 1001 26.43 -38.03 13.19
CA SER A 1001 26.62 -37.04 12.14
C SER A 1001 27.72 -36.06 12.53
N ALA A 1002 28.76 -35.95 11.70
CA ALA A 1002 29.73 -34.87 11.82
C ALA A 1002 29.23 -33.59 11.13
N GLU A 1003 28.28 -33.73 10.22
CA GLU A 1003 27.60 -32.69 9.49
C GLU A 1003 26.41 -32.15 10.30
N ASP A 1004 26.24 -30.83 10.31
CA ASP A 1004 25.14 -30.15 10.98
C ASP A 1004 23.77 -30.56 10.44
N ILE A 1005 22.85 -30.82 11.36
CA ILE A 1005 21.43 -31.07 11.14
C ILE A 1005 20.63 -30.01 11.91
N SER A 1006 21.03 -29.66 13.13
CA SER A 1006 20.30 -28.80 14.06
C SER A 1006 20.16 -27.36 13.56
N CYS A 1007 21.21 -26.70 13.06
CA CYS A 1007 21.04 -25.38 12.45
C CYS A 1007 20.20 -25.50 11.16
N ALA A 1008 20.31 -26.60 10.40
CA ALA A 1008 19.53 -26.81 9.17
C ALA A 1008 18.03 -26.97 9.46
N LEU A 1009 17.68 -27.56 10.61
CA LEU A 1009 16.31 -27.61 11.11
C LEU A 1009 15.72 -26.23 11.44
N LEU A 1010 16.52 -25.17 11.54
CA LEU A 1010 16.04 -23.78 11.65
C LEU A 1010 15.90 -23.08 10.28
N ALA A 1011 16.06 -23.81 9.17
CA ALA A 1011 16.10 -23.26 7.81
C ALA A 1011 17.24 -22.25 7.60
N LEU A 1012 18.34 -22.40 8.34
CA LEU A 1012 19.58 -21.68 8.10
C LEU A 1012 20.32 -22.31 6.91
N GLU A 1013 20.62 -21.53 5.87
CA GLU A 1013 21.33 -21.99 4.67
C GLU A 1013 22.70 -21.29 4.49
N GLY A 1014 23.15 -20.59 5.52
CA GLY A 1014 24.37 -19.77 5.50
C GLY A 1014 25.61 -20.48 4.95
N ALA A 1015 26.41 -19.72 4.19
CA ALA A 1015 27.55 -20.24 3.45
C ALA A 1015 28.66 -20.83 4.34
N ALA A 1016 28.69 -20.52 5.63
CA ALA A 1016 29.73 -20.93 6.56
C ALA A 1016 29.40 -22.17 7.42
N LEU A 1017 28.15 -22.64 7.38
CA LEU A 1017 27.74 -23.82 8.15
C LEU A 1017 28.10 -25.10 7.41
N ASP A 1018 28.73 -26.05 8.11
CA ASP A 1018 29.08 -27.35 7.56
C ASP A 1018 28.01 -28.38 7.92
N GLY A 1019 27.05 -28.61 7.02
CA GLY A 1019 26.04 -29.65 7.17
C GLY A 1019 25.08 -29.83 5.99
N TYR A 1020 23.94 -30.45 6.30
CA TYR A 1020 22.86 -30.70 5.36
C TYR A 1020 22.09 -29.41 5.03
N ALA A 1021 21.50 -29.35 3.84
CA ALA A 1021 20.47 -28.35 3.53
C ALA A 1021 19.18 -28.67 4.31
N ALA A 1022 18.33 -27.68 4.58
CA ALA A 1022 17.18 -27.77 5.49
C ALA A 1022 16.23 -28.94 5.17
N ASP A 1023 15.82 -29.09 3.91
CA ASP A 1023 14.93 -30.18 3.49
C ASP A 1023 15.54 -31.56 3.71
N SER A 1024 16.86 -31.67 3.48
CA SER A 1024 17.59 -32.92 3.68
C SER A 1024 17.79 -33.24 5.15
N ALA A 1025 18.09 -32.24 5.98
CA ALA A 1025 18.17 -32.37 7.43
C ALA A 1025 16.82 -32.83 8.01
N TYR A 1026 15.71 -32.23 7.57
CA TYR A 1026 14.36 -32.67 7.96
C TYR A 1026 14.08 -34.11 7.52
N ALA A 1027 14.36 -34.47 6.27
CA ALA A 1027 14.13 -35.83 5.76
C ALA A 1027 14.92 -36.88 6.56
N VAL A 1028 16.20 -36.61 6.84
CA VAL A 1028 17.09 -37.46 7.65
C VAL A 1028 16.51 -37.62 9.06
N MET A 1029 16.20 -36.53 9.75
CA MET A 1029 15.67 -36.60 11.12
C MET A 1029 14.29 -37.25 11.20
N ARG A 1030 13.39 -36.92 10.27
CA ARG A 1030 12.07 -37.56 10.17
C ARG A 1030 12.23 -39.07 10.12
N ASN A 1031 13.10 -39.59 9.25
CA ASN A 1031 13.24 -41.03 9.12
C ASN A 1031 13.91 -41.66 10.35
N ILE A 1032 14.93 -41.03 10.94
CA ILE A 1032 15.55 -41.50 12.19
C ILE A 1032 14.50 -41.63 13.29
N ILE A 1033 13.63 -40.64 13.46
CA ILE A 1033 12.61 -40.60 14.51
C ILE A 1033 11.51 -41.63 14.24
N LEU A 1034 10.98 -41.69 13.00
CA LEU A 1034 9.94 -42.66 12.63
C LEU A 1034 10.42 -44.10 12.77
N TRP A 1035 11.69 -44.35 12.45
CA TRP A 1035 12.30 -45.67 12.61
C TRP A 1035 12.52 -46.01 14.09
N ALA A 1036 13.12 -45.10 14.88
CA ALA A 1036 13.40 -45.35 16.30
C ALA A 1036 12.13 -45.44 17.16
N GLY A 1037 11.00 -44.87 16.70
CA GLY A 1037 9.71 -44.94 17.36
C GLY A 1037 8.87 -46.18 17.04
N LYS A 1038 9.32 -47.04 16.12
CA LYS A 1038 8.78 -48.39 15.92
C LYS A 1038 9.49 -49.35 16.88
#